data_AF-A0AAF5DF27-F1
#
_entry.id   AF-A0AAF5DF27-F1
#
_cell.length_a   1.000
_cell.length_b   1.000
_cell.length_c   1.000
_cell.angle_alpha   90.00
_cell.angle_beta   90.00
_cell.angle_gamma   90.00
#
_symmetry.space_group_name_H-M   'P 1'
#
loop_
_entity.id
_entity.type
_entity.pdbx_description
1 polymer ?
#
loop_
_entity_poly.entity_id
_entity_poly.type
_entity_poly.pdbx_seq_one_letter_code
_entity_poly.pdbx_strand_id
1 'polypeptide(L)'
;MILLRLYLTCIIFVNIIKSKNINQKYEKNRIQEQTEIDYKNTMQTIGVLNQIEKKIIQKYKEKNNLIIINTNNQKNKQNDTNNADVIKTSDLYEGDIMLKKFQANYILEKAKEQAEKIGIDVSRIIKLNTDRNKRKITILPQEKWTFPIKYYVDDYVPDDMVDRALKMIEEQTCVKFAKTYSLLFNEPGLVYYYGNNCWSYVGKVSDYDFQPISIGRGCQIIGIIQHETLHALGLNHEHDRTDRDSYVKVNIENVNHNEVSNFMKISPLDTSTYNISYDYGSIMHYDVYAFSKNNRKTMIPIILIYEKTMGQTEKMAFDDVKLVNLHYCSKICTFPLKCYNGGYQDPKNCLTCRCVEGFLGKQCDQIPSKKSECPSTCYNVSPNEVSISINGQKNCIIHLRTNIGDKIKLTIDKSYFDYHKNVCISKNSLEIKYMKDKTTTGARFCGYDTNIPIVSQNHHIVIMYSSLGYHNNIKITFKNYQNIEILNKYSKKIYSTHFLVSITLGMHLESIKIDRDSYIKKKRTLLTLFVEIIQQKVQINIHYLILVIIMDFNAIYLKYLNPINCKKCKCSNDYKKDKCDQILYNPPSCTINNEKFSEIENESYVKTKEEFLDQKKCLSMKLPYRWDTNIDYIVGKEINKEIVHKTLKMIEDETCFKFKRIFKKNLNTQGIIYNISTFHGSFIGKVVKNDYQYIYLRKGSEKKIGLILYATVNTLGMYNEHMRPDRGKHIRVNFENIDKNAIMEFYVLNGSNINSYGIDYDYGSLLHYGNIAYSKDRKPTIEAYIDGYNKMIGHLQKLSFNDYKLLNMHYCANECKTKLLCYNSGYQDPKNCEKCKCPNGYIGNNCEKIVGNDKKCGSLQLINSHKNPRNIIIKGNKSCTYLIKAPNNYVIKLNIKDVLLTKQRFCIEKKGLEIKYRKDKGAMGLNLCDRYKNIYLKSEDNNVLIQYNGYKNIDKAVISLVLLIKFVYKINFLKFHTYK
;
A
#
# COMPACT_ATOMS: atom_id res chain seq x y z
N MET A 1 -46.69 7.36 64.24
CA MET A 1 -46.33 7.80 62.87
C MET A 1 -45.06 7.15 62.32
N ILE A 2 -43.88 7.26 62.97
CA ILE A 2 -42.59 6.79 62.39
C ILE A 2 -42.63 5.31 61.95
N LEU A 3 -43.10 4.41 62.82
CA LEU A 3 -43.27 2.98 62.50
C LEU A 3 -44.15 2.74 61.26
N LEU A 4 -45.22 3.51 61.09
CA LEU A 4 -46.11 3.39 59.92
C LEU A 4 -45.40 3.82 58.63
N ARG A 5 -44.58 4.88 58.68
CA ARG A 5 -43.74 5.28 57.53
C ARG A 5 -42.70 4.21 57.19
N LEU A 6 -42.02 3.65 58.20
CA LEU A 6 -41.05 2.56 58.01
C LEU A 6 -41.70 1.31 57.40
N TYR A 7 -42.89 0.93 57.88
CA TYR A 7 -43.64 -0.20 57.33
C TYR A 7 -44.06 0.04 55.88
N LEU A 8 -44.52 1.26 55.56
CA LEU A 8 -44.88 1.63 54.18
C LEU A 8 -43.66 1.63 53.25
N THR A 9 -42.51 2.16 53.68
CA THR A 9 -41.28 2.12 52.87
C THR A 9 -40.76 0.69 52.69
N CYS A 10 -40.87 -0.18 53.71
CA CYS A 10 -40.55 -1.60 53.57
C CYS A 10 -41.47 -2.30 52.56
N ILE A 11 -42.79 -2.08 52.58
CA ILE A 11 -43.73 -2.64 51.59
C ILE A 11 -43.39 -2.14 50.18
N ILE A 12 -43.15 -0.84 50.01
CA ILE A 12 -42.78 -0.25 48.72
C ILE A 12 -41.46 -0.86 48.21
N PHE A 13 -40.45 -1.00 49.07
CA PHE A 13 -39.16 -1.58 48.73
C PHE A 13 -39.27 -3.07 48.33
N VAL A 14 -40.04 -3.87 49.09
CA VAL A 14 -40.32 -5.28 48.75
C VAL A 14 -41.07 -5.40 47.44
N ASN A 15 -42.04 -4.54 47.15
CA ASN A 15 -42.78 -4.55 45.89
C ASN A 15 -41.91 -4.11 44.70
N ILE A 16 -41.00 -3.14 44.89
CA ILE A 16 -39.99 -2.76 43.88
C ILE A 16 -39.04 -3.93 43.59
N ILE A 17 -38.57 -4.64 44.61
CA ILE A 17 -37.72 -5.84 44.43
C ILE A 17 -38.48 -6.95 43.69
N LYS A 18 -39.72 -7.25 44.09
CA LYS A 18 -40.56 -8.24 43.39
C LYS A 18 -40.76 -7.87 41.93
N SER A 19 -41.09 -6.60 41.63
CA SER A 19 -41.25 -6.11 40.26
C SER A 19 -39.96 -6.23 39.44
N LYS A 20 -38.80 -5.84 39.99
CA LYS A 20 -37.50 -6.01 39.32
C LYS A 20 -37.20 -7.48 39.00
N ASN A 21 -37.40 -8.38 39.96
CA ASN A 21 -37.13 -9.80 39.79
C ASN A 21 -38.08 -10.44 38.75
N ILE A 22 -39.34 -10.02 38.71
CA ILE A 22 -40.31 -10.44 37.69
C ILE A 22 -39.87 -9.97 36.30
N ASN A 23 -39.52 -8.69 36.14
CA ASN A 23 -39.08 -8.12 34.87
C ASN A 23 -37.76 -8.76 34.37
N GLN A 24 -36.81 -8.99 35.27
CA GLN A 24 -35.54 -9.66 34.94
C GLN A 24 -35.77 -11.11 34.51
N LYS A 25 -36.69 -11.85 35.16
CA LYS A 25 -37.08 -13.20 34.73
C LYS A 25 -37.79 -13.19 33.36
N TYR A 26 -38.68 -12.22 33.12
CA TYR A 26 -39.36 -12.06 31.83
C TYR A 26 -38.37 -11.82 30.68
N GLU A 27 -37.43 -10.89 30.84
CA GLU A 27 -36.41 -10.64 29.80
C GLU A 27 -35.43 -11.82 29.63
N LYS A 28 -35.02 -12.51 30.70
CA LYS A 28 -34.23 -13.75 30.58
C LYS A 28 -34.96 -14.79 29.72
N ASN A 29 -36.24 -15.06 30.00
CA ASN A 29 -37.07 -15.98 29.22
C ASN A 29 -37.17 -15.56 27.74
N ARG A 30 -37.49 -14.29 27.49
CA ARG A 30 -37.65 -13.71 26.14
C ARG A 30 -36.35 -13.80 25.32
N ILE A 31 -35.20 -13.54 25.95
CA ILE A 31 -33.88 -13.68 25.32
C ILE A 31 -33.57 -15.15 25.03
N GLN A 32 -33.92 -16.09 25.93
CA GLN A 32 -33.77 -17.52 25.68
C GLN A 32 -34.65 -18.00 24.50
N GLU A 33 -35.94 -17.68 24.50
CA GLU A 33 -36.89 -18.07 23.44
C GLU A 33 -36.40 -17.59 22.06
N GLN A 34 -35.99 -16.33 21.94
CA GLN A 34 -35.44 -15.79 20.71
C GLN A 34 -34.11 -16.46 20.31
N THR A 35 -33.27 -16.80 21.29
CA THR A 35 -32.01 -17.51 21.05
C THR A 35 -32.24 -18.94 20.55
N GLU A 36 -33.23 -19.65 21.09
CA GLU A 36 -33.60 -20.96 20.59
C GLU A 36 -34.15 -20.91 19.17
N ILE A 37 -34.89 -19.86 18.82
CA ILE A 37 -35.38 -19.62 17.44
C ILE A 37 -34.20 -19.38 16.50
N ASP A 38 -33.24 -18.54 16.87
CA ASP A 38 -32.07 -18.24 16.03
C ASP A 38 -31.06 -19.40 15.97
N TYR A 39 -30.96 -20.23 17.01
CA TYR A 39 -30.22 -21.51 16.95
C TYR A 39 -30.85 -22.46 15.92
N LYS A 40 -32.18 -22.59 15.92
CA LYS A 40 -32.92 -23.41 14.94
C LYS A 40 -32.74 -22.85 13.52
N ASN A 41 -32.77 -21.53 13.33
CA ASN A 41 -32.45 -20.87 12.05
C ASN A 41 -31.00 -21.14 11.59
N THR A 42 -30.04 -21.06 12.52
CA THR A 42 -28.60 -21.27 12.28
C THR A 42 -28.33 -22.72 11.86
N MET A 43 -28.82 -23.70 12.62
CA MET A 43 -28.74 -25.13 12.28
C MET A 43 -29.38 -25.47 10.94
N GLN A 44 -30.55 -24.92 10.63
CA GLN A 44 -31.19 -25.11 9.32
C GLN A 44 -30.33 -24.52 8.18
N THR A 45 -29.68 -23.37 8.42
CA THR A 45 -28.79 -22.71 7.46
C THR A 45 -27.55 -23.56 7.18
N ILE A 46 -26.86 -24.03 8.23
CA ILE A 46 -25.69 -24.92 8.12
C ILE A 46 -26.05 -26.22 7.38
N GLY A 47 -27.20 -26.80 7.71
CA GLY A 47 -27.71 -27.99 7.03
C GLY A 47 -27.92 -27.79 5.52
N VAL A 48 -28.42 -26.61 5.11
CA VAL A 48 -28.58 -26.25 3.70
C VAL A 48 -27.23 -25.95 3.02
N LEU A 49 -26.33 -25.20 3.67
CA LEU A 49 -24.98 -24.93 3.15
C LEU A 49 -24.22 -26.22 2.84
N ASN A 50 -24.21 -27.17 3.79
CA ASN A 50 -23.60 -28.48 3.61
C ASN A 50 -24.20 -29.28 2.44
N GLN A 51 -25.50 -29.14 2.13
CA GLN A 51 -26.10 -29.78 0.94
C GLN A 51 -25.60 -29.14 -0.37
N ILE A 52 -25.46 -27.81 -0.38
CA ILE A 52 -24.93 -27.06 -1.53
C ILE A 52 -23.47 -27.44 -1.77
N GLU A 53 -22.65 -27.49 -0.73
CA GLU A 53 -21.23 -27.85 -0.84
C GLU A 53 -21.01 -29.31 -1.20
N LYS A 54 -21.83 -30.25 -0.69
CA LYS A 54 -21.79 -31.65 -1.14
C LYS A 54 -22.04 -31.77 -2.64
N LYS A 55 -22.96 -30.99 -3.21
CA LYS A 55 -23.14 -30.89 -4.68
C LYS A 55 -21.93 -30.25 -5.39
N ILE A 56 -21.33 -29.21 -4.83
CA ILE A 56 -20.14 -28.55 -5.41
C ILE A 56 -18.95 -29.52 -5.46
N ILE A 57 -18.66 -30.20 -4.35
CA ILE A 57 -17.59 -31.21 -4.24
C ILE A 57 -17.83 -32.36 -5.22
N GLN A 58 -19.07 -32.86 -5.32
CA GLN A 58 -19.43 -33.92 -6.25
C GLN A 58 -19.14 -33.52 -7.71
N LYS A 59 -19.56 -32.31 -8.13
CA LYS A 59 -19.31 -31.82 -9.49
C LYS A 59 -17.82 -31.60 -9.79
N TYR A 60 -17.01 -31.23 -8.78
CA TYR A 60 -15.56 -31.17 -8.94
C TYR A 60 -14.89 -32.54 -9.04
N LYS A 61 -15.40 -33.58 -8.37
CA LYS A 61 -14.92 -34.97 -8.54
C LYS A 61 -15.20 -35.49 -9.94
N GLU A 62 -16.44 -35.32 -10.41
CA GLU A 62 -16.90 -35.71 -11.76
C GLU A 62 -16.03 -35.09 -12.87
N LYS A 63 -15.64 -33.82 -12.72
CA LYS A 63 -14.80 -33.12 -13.70
C LYS A 63 -13.34 -33.61 -13.73
N ASN A 64 -12.86 -34.28 -12.68
CA ASN A 64 -11.44 -34.58 -12.46
C ASN A 64 -11.10 -36.08 -12.46
N ASN A 65 -12.06 -36.98 -12.75
CA ASN A 65 -11.87 -38.45 -12.76
C ASN A 65 -11.22 -39.03 -11.47
N LEU A 66 -11.53 -38.45 -10.30
CA LEU A 66 -10.99 -38.90 -9.02
C LEU A 66 -11.85 -40.01 -8.40
N ILE A 67 -11.26 -41.22 -8.31
CA ILE A 67 -11.88 -42.43 -7.76
C ILE A 67 -12.25 -42.23 -6.29
N ILE A 68 -13.44 -42.71 -5.90
CA ILE A 68 -13.94 -42.63 -4.52
C ILE A 68 -13.39 -43.81 -3.71
N ILE A 69 -12.55 -43.51 -2.73
CA ILE A 69 -12.25 -44.44 -1.63
C ILE A 69 -13.23 -44.13 -0.48
N ASN A 70 -14.16 -45.04 -0.22
CA ASN A 70 -15.07 -44.97 0.93
C ASN A 70 -14.39 -45.61 2.16
N THR A 71 -13.81 -44.80 3.05
CA THR A 71 -13.41 -45.24 4.40
C THR A 71 -14.45 -44.83 5.43
N ASN A 72 -15.24 -45.79 5.90
CA ASN A 72 -16.11 -45.64 7.07
C ASN A 72 -15.29 -45.82 8.36
N ASN A 73 -15.68 -45.10 9.44
CA ASN A 73 -15.22 -45.25 10.82
C ASN A 73 -13.71 -44.91 11.06
N GLN A 74 -13.24 -44.52 12.25
CA GLN A 74 -13.77 -44.59 13.61
C GLN A 74 -13.56 -43.26 14.39
N LYS A 75 -14.32 -43.04 15.47
CA LYS A 75 -14.12 -41.90 16.40
C LYS A 75 -13.09 -42.25 17.49
N ASN A 76 -11.83 -41.86 17.33
CA ASN A 76 -10.85 -41.86 18.43
C ASN A 76 -10.61 -40.44 18.93
N LYS A 77 -11.22 -40.07 20.08
CA LYS A 77 -10.83 -38.91 20.86
C LYS A 77 -9.53 -39.24 21.59
N GLN A 78 -8.50 -38.42 21.43
CA GLN A 78 -7.31 -38.43 22.27
C GLN A 78 -7.03 -36.99 22.70
N ASN A 79 -6.86 -36.77 24.01
CA ASN A 79 -6.97 -35.45 24.61
C ASN A 79 -5.65 -34.67 24.54
N ASP A 80 -5.54 -33.76 23.57
CA ASP A 80 -4.60 -32.64 23.61
C ASP A 80 -5.40 -31.33 23.68
N THR A 81 -5.63 -30.81 24.89
CA THR A 81 -6.49 -29.64 25.11
C THR A 81 -5.79 -28.33 24.71
N ASN A 82 -5.96 -27.95 23.44
CA ASN A 82 -5.70 -26.60 22.98
C ASN A 82 -6.94 -25.73 23.21
N ASN A 83 -6.76 -24.55 23.82
CA ASN A 83 -7.89 -23.71 24.24
C ASN A 83 -8.74 -23.22 23.04
N ALA A 84 -8.16 -23.19 21.83
CA ALA A 84 -8.86 -22.85 20.60
C ALA A 84 -9.88 -23.91 20.16
N ASP A 85 -9.79 -25.17 20.61
CA ASP A 85 -10.81 -26.19 20.33
C ASP A 85 -12.12 -25.99 21.11
N VAL A 86 -12.10 -25.16 22.17
CA VAL A 86 -13.30 -24.85 22.99
C VAL A 86 -14.29 -23.93 22.25
N ILE A 87 -13.79 -23.15 21.30
CA ILE A 87 -14.60 -22.20 20.51
C ILE A 87 -15.42 -22.93 19.42
N LYS A 88 -14.93 -24.08 18.94
CA LYS A 88 -15.41 -24.74 17.72
C LYS A 88 -16.63 -25.64 18.00
N THR A 89 -17.83 -25.18 17.68
CA THR A 89 -19.05 -26.01 17.71
C THR A 89 -19.48 -26.46 16.31
N SER A 90 -20.08 -27.64 16.19
CA SER A 90 -20.63 -28.14 14.90
C SER A 90 -21.98 -27.54 14.52
N ASP A 91 -22.58 -26.80 15.44
CA ASP A 91 -24.01 -26.44 15.41
C ASP A 91 -24.23 -24.93 15.20
N LEU A 92 -23.15 -24.15 15.08
CA LEU A 92 -23.16 -22.72 14.82
C LEU A 92 -22.37 -22.38 13.55
N TYR A 93 -22.74 -21.27 12.90
CA TYR A 93 -22.14 -20.88 11.63
C TYR A 93 -20.72 -20.35 11.90
N GLU A 94 -19.73 -20.78 11.12
CA GLU A 94 -18.31 -20.50 11.44
C GLU A 94 -17.99 -20.86 12.92
N GLY A 95 -18.54 -21.97 13.44
CA GLY A 95 -18.19 -22.52 14.77
C GLY A 95 -18.84 -21.86 15.98
N ASP A 96 -18.98 -20.53 15.96
CA ASP A 96 -19.28 -19.66 17.10
C ASP A 96 -20.22 -18.48 16.76
N ILE A 97 -20.68 -18.35 15.50
CA ILE A 97 -21.60 -17.28 15.11
C ILE A 97 -23.05 -17.76 15.12
N MET A 98 -23.86 -17.10 15.95
CA MET A 98 -25.33 -17.19 15.92
C MET A 98 -25.89 -16.30 14.80
N LEU A 99 -26.74 -16.86 13.93
CA LEU A 99 -27.33 -16.14 12.79
C LEU A 99 -28.77 -15.72 13.07
N LYS A 100 -29.05 -14.41 12.96
CA LYS A 100 -30.43 -13.93 12.77
C LYS A 100 -30.98 -14.43 11.43
N LYS A 101 -32.30 -14.63 11.37
CA LYS A 101 -33.04 -15.05 10.16
C LYS A 101 -32.70 -14.28 8.87
N PHE A 102 -32.38 -12.98 8.95
CA PHE A 102 -31.98 -12.19 7.78
C PHE A 102 -30.53 -12.50 7.32
N GLN A 103 -29.60 -12.68 8.25
CA GLN A 103 -28.21 -13.08 7.99
C GLN A 103 -28.19 -14.49 7.37
N ALA A 104 -28.95 -15.42 7.96
CA ALA A 104 -29.20 -16.76 7.43
C ALA A 104 -29.70 -16.73 5.98
N ASN A 105 -30.80 -16.02 5.69
CA ASN A 105 -31.33 -15.86 4.35
C ASN A 105 -30.30 -15.30 3.36
N TYR A 106 -29.49 -14.32 3.78
CA TYR A 106 -28.47 -13.70 2.94
C TYR A 106 -27.30 -14.64 2.62
N ILE A 107 -26.84 -15.42 3.61
CA ILE A 107 -25.80 -16.43 3.44
C ILE A 107 -26.27 -17.51 2.44
N LEU A 108 -27.52 -17.95 2.54
CA LEU A 108 -28.14 -18.87 1.58
C LEU A 108 -28.28 -18.26 0.17
N GLU A 109 -28.61 -16.97 0.05
CA GLU A 109 -28.61 -16.25 -1.24
C GLU A 109 -27.22 -16.26 -1.90
N LYS A 110 -26.15 -16.12 -1.12
CA LYS A 110 -24.77 -16.12 -1.67
C LYS A 110 -24.22 -17.51 -1.93
N ALA A 111 -24.58 -18.52 -1.15
CA ALA A 111 -24.32 -19.92 -1.49
C ALA A 111 -25.04 -20.32 -2.79
N LYS A 112 -26.29 -19.85 -2.98
CA LYS A 112 -27.04 -19.99 -4.24
C LYS A 112 -26.30 -19.38 -5.43
N GLU A 113 -25.92 -18.09 -5.33
CA GLU A 113 -25.15 -17.41 -6.37
C GLU A 113 -23.84 -18.15 -6.73
N GLN A 114 -23.15 -18.74 -5.76
CA GLN A 114 -21.91 -19.49 -6.00
C GLN A 114 -22.18 -20.82 -6.72
N ALA A 115 -23.18 -21.59 -6.28
CA ALA A 115 -23.57 -22.84 -6.92
C ALA A 115 -24.06 -22.62 -8.37
N GLU A 116 -24.89 -21.60 -8.61
CA GLU A 116 -25.40 -21.27 -9.93
C GLU A 116 -24.28 -20.83 -10.89
N LYS A 117 -23.26 -20.10 -10.42
CA LYS A 117 -22.06 -19.76 -11.22
C LYS A 117 -21.21 -20.97 -11.64
N ILE A 118 -21.29 -22.08 -10.88
CA ILE A 118 -20.66 -23.37 -11.22
C ILE A 118 -21.64 -24.27 -12.00
N GLY A 119 -22.87 -23.80 -12.25
CA GLY A 119 -23.91 -24.51 -12.99
C GLY A 119 -24.51 -25.67 -12.20
N ILE A 120 -24.78 -25.47 -10.90
CA ILE A 120 -25.43 -26.44 -10.01
C ILE A 120 -26.81 -25.89 -9.65
N ASP A 121 -27.86 -26.64 -9.99
CA ASP A 121 -29.21 -26.28 -9.57
C ASP A 121 -29.42 -26.55 -8.06
N VAL A 122 -29.81 -25.49 -7.36
CA VAL A 122 -30.18 -25.48 -5.94
C VAL A 122 -31.58 -24.91 -5.71
N SER A 123 -32.37 -24.67 -6.77
CA SER A 123 -33.75 -24.17 -6.68
C SER A 123 -34.65 -25.07 -5.81
N ARG A 124 -34.45 -26.39 -5.90
CA ARG A 124 -35.15 -27.40 -5.07
C ARG A 124 -34.73 -27.42 -3.60
N ILE A 125 -33.59 -26.80 -3.27
CA ILE A 125 -33.04 -26.72 -1.90
C ILE A 125 -33.43 -25.38 -1.24
N ILE A 126 -33.45 -24.28 -2.02
CA ILE A 126 -33.45 -22.92 -1.48
C ILE A 126 -34.74 -22.17 -1.86
N LYS A 127 -35.72 -22.16 -0.94
CA LYS A 127 -36.92 -21.31 -0.99
C LYS A 127 -36.71 -20.06 -0.13
N LEU A 128 -36.37 -18.93 -0.74
CA LEU A 128 -36.10 -17.66 -0.05
C LEU A 128 -37.02 -16.54 -0.52
N ASN A 129 -37.61 -15.82 0.45
CA ASN A 129 -38.01 -14.43 0.27
C ASN A 129 -36.87 -13.54 0.80
N THR A 130 -36.27 -12.73 -0.07
CA THR A 130 -35.02 -12.01 0.23
C THR A 130 -35.29 -10.55 0.61
N ASP A 131 -34.92 -10.19 1.83
CA ASP A 131 -34.54 -8.82 2.18
C ASP A 131 -33.11 -8.84 2.77
N ARG A 132 -32.33 -7.77 2.60
CA ARG A 132 -30.86 -7.88 2.44
C ARG A 132 -30.03 -7.63 3.73
N ASN A 133 -28.74 -8.04 3.69
CA ASN A 133 -27.52 -7.61 4.46
C ASN A 133 -26.92 -8.61 5.50
N LYS A 134 -25.68 -8.57 6.07
CA LYS A 134 -24.26 -8.06 5.85
C LYS A 134 -23.35 -8.54 7.06
N ARG A 135 -22.06 -8.21 7.35
CA ARG A 135 -20.77 -7.82 6.65
C ARG A 135 -19.55 -8.08 7.61
N LYS A 136 -18.32 -8.45 7.14
CA LYS A 136 -17.10 -8.76 7.97
C LYS A 136 -16.68 -7.75 9.06
N ILE A 137 -17.03 -6.48 8.91
CA ILE A 137 -17.28 -5.62 10.06
C ILE A 137 -18.44 -4.74 9.66
N THR A 138 -19.60 -4.84 10.35
CA THR A 138 -20.82 -4.43 9.67
C THR A 138 -20.93 -2.93 9.42
N ILE A 139 -20.63 -2.54 8.18
CA ILE A 139 -20.74 -1.16 7.66
C ILE A 139 -22.20 -0.76 7.40
N LEU A 140 -23.15 -1.34 8.14
CA LEU A 140 -24.53 -0.85 8.23
C LEU A 140 -24.64 0.09 9.43
N PRO A 141 -25.28 1.26 9.29
CA PRO A 141 -25.57 2.12 10.44
C PRO A 141 -26.38 1.40 11.53
N GLN A 142 -27.32 0.52 11.16
CA GLN A 142 -28.16 -0.18 12.13
C GLN A 142 -27.46 -1.28 12.92
N GLU A 143 -26.49 -2.01 12.34
CA GLU A 143 -25.71 -3.04 13.07
C GLU A 143 -24.54 -2.43 13.86
N LYS A 144 -24.33 -1.11 13.77
CA LYS A 144 -23.28 -0.41 14.49
C LYS A 144 -23.78 0.04 15.86
N TRP A 145 -23.05 -0.36 16.90
CA TRP A 145 -23.26 0.11 18.26
C TRP A 145 -23.11 1.63 18.43
N THR A 146 -24.02 2.20 19.22
CA THR A 146 -23.85 3.47 19.93
C THR A 146 -23.09 3.24 21.23
N PHE A 147 -22.41 4.27 21.75
CA PHE A 147 -21.55 4.18 22.93
C PHE A 147 -22.05 5.07 24.07
N PRO A 148 -21.99 4.63 25.34
CA PRO A 148 -21.51 3.33 25.79
C PRO A 148 -22.50 2.18 25.51
N ILE A 149 -21.97 1.00 25.18
CA ILE A 149 -22.72 -0.26 25.07
C ILE A 149 -23.08 -0.71 26.48
N LYS A 150 -24.36 -0.91 26.77
CA LYS A 150 -24.77 -1.47 28.07
C LYS A 150 -24.42 -2.96 28.13
N TYR A 151 -23.95 -3.46 29.27
CA TYR A 151 -23.75 -4.89 29.46
C TYR A 151 -24.15 -5.37 30.85
N TYR A 152 -24.71 -6.57 30.88
CA TYR A 152 -25.04 -7.32 32.08
C TYR A 152 -24.25 -8.63 32.05
N VAL A 153 -23.73 -9.06 33.19
CA VAL A 153 -23.10 -10.38 33.35
C VAL A 153 -24.03 -11.21 34.21
N ASP A 154 -24.38 -12.40 33.73
CA ASP A 154 -25.31 -13.27 34.43
C ASP A 154 -24.61 -14.24 35.39
N ASP A 155 -25.40 -14.84 36.27
CA ASP A 155 -24.95 -15.86 37.22
C ASP A 155 -24.08 -16.94 36.54
N TYR A 156 -23.08 -17.43 37.28
CA TYR A 156 -22.09 -18.43 36.84
C TYR A 156 -21.04 -17.97 35.79
N VAL A 157 -21.14 -16.76 35.23
CA VAL A 157 -20.03 -16.17 34.45
C VAL A 157 -19.05 -15.42 35.37
N PRO A 158 -17.72 -15.61 35.24
CA PRO A 158 -16.73 -14.83 35.98
C PRO A 158 -16.75 -13.34 35.60
N ASP A 159 -17.50 -12.57 36.37
CA ASP A 159 -17.73 -11.13 36.24
C ASP A 159 -16.43 -10.32 36.11
N ASP A 160 -15.42 -10.67 36.92
CA ASP A 160 -14.10 -10.03 36.90
C ASP A 160 -13.29 -10.31 35.62
N MET A 161 -13.59 -11.39 34.89
CA MET A 161 -12.95 -11.70 33.61
C MET A 161 -13.60 -10.92 32.47
N VAL A 162 -14.92 -10.77 32.49
CA VAL A 162 -15.66 -9.95 31.51
C VAL A 162 -15.25 -8.49 31.66
N ASP A 163 -15.28 -7.94 32.88
CA ASP A 163 -14.86 -6.57 33.16
C ASP A 163 -13.42 -6.29 32.69
N ARG A 164 -12.48 -7.23 32.92
CA ARG A 164 -11.10 -7.11 32.46
C ARG A 164 -10.97 -7.18 30.94
N ALA A 165 -11.68 -8.11 30.28
CA ALA A 165 -11.67 -8.24 28.82
C ALA A 165 -12.20 -6.98 28.13
N LEU A 166 -13.34 -6.45 28.61
CA LEU A 166 -13.97 -5.23 28.11
C LEU A 166 -13.11 -4.00 28.38
N LYS A 167 -12.54 -3.86 29.58
CA LYS A 167 -11.62 -2.76 29.93
C LYS A 167 -10.39 -2.75 29.02
N MET A 168 -9.82 -3.92 28.69
CA MET A 168 -8.71 -4.00 27.73
C MET A 168 -9.12 -3.55 26.31
N ILE A 169 -10.38 -3.78 25.89
CA ILE A 169 -10.91 -3.21 24.64
C ILE A 169 -11.04 -1.68 24.75
N GLU A 170 -11.55 -1.14 25.86
CA GLU A 170 -11.61 0.31 26.09
C GLU A 170 -10.22 0.97 26.15
N GLU A 171 -9.21 0.31 26.70
CA GLU A 171 -7.83 0.80 26.76
C GLU A 171 -7.21 0.90 25.36
N GLN A 172 -7.63 0.01 24.46
CA GLN A 172 -7.15 -0.09 23.09
C GLN A 172 -7.95 0.75 22.08
N THR A 173 -9.19 1.12 22.38
CA THR A 173 -10.13 1.70 21.40
C THR A 173 -10.94 2.88 21.93
N CYS A 174 -11.81 3.47 21.10
CA CYS A 174 -12.85 4.38 21.57
C CYS A 174 -14.16 3.69 21.95
N VAL A 175 -14.26 2.36 21.84
CA VAL A 175 -15.43 1.61 22.31
C VAL A 175 -15.58 1.85 23.81
N LYS A 176 -16.82 2.02 24.25
CA LYS A 176 -17.17 2.20 25.66
C LYS A 176 -18.24 1.22 26.08
N PHE A 177 -18.13 0.73 27.32
CA PHE A 177 -19.05 -0.21 27.94
C PHE A 177 -19.57 0.35 29.27
N ALA A 178 -20.86 0.10 29.57
CA ALA A 178 -21.51 0.52 30.80
C ALA A 178 -22.19 -0.67 31.47
N LYS A 179 -21.72 -1.04 32.66
CA LYS A 179 -22.23 -2.20 33.41
C LYS A 179 -23.61 -1.92 33.99
N THR A 180 -24.51 -2.89 33.90
CA THR A 180 -25.83 -2.87 34.54
C THR A 180 -25.98 -4.06 35.48
N TYR A 181 -26.64 -3.86 36.62
CA TYR A 181 -26.91 -4.91 37.61
C TYR A 181 -28.25 -5.62 37.38
N SER A 182 -28.90 -5.33 36.25
CA SER A 182 -30.09 -6.00 35.74
C SER A 182 -30.14 -5.83 34.22
N LEU A 183 -30.90 -6.69 33.55
CA LEU A 183 -31.37 -6.42 32.18
C LEU A 183 -32.27 -5.17 32.20
N LEU A 184 -32.27 -4.41 31.09
CA LEU A 184 -33.07 -3.20 30.94
C LEU A 184 -34.00 -3.35 29.72
N PHE A 185 -35.27 -2.98 29.90
CA PHE A 185 -36.33 -3.19 28.92
C PHE A 185 -36.33 -2.10 27.83
N ASN A 186 -36.57 -2.48 26.58
CA ASN A 186 -36.54 -1.59 25.40
C ASN A 186 -35.20 -0.84 25.20
N GLU A 187 -34.07 -1.42 25.61
CA GLU A 187 -32.74 -0.84 25.42
C GLU A 187 -31.73 -1.88 24.86
N PRO A 188 -30.82 -1.47 23.95
CA PRO A 188 -29.84 -2.37 23.37
C PRO A 188 -28.64 -2.58 24.30
N GLY A 189 -28.18 -3.83 24.42
CA GLY A 189 -27.04 -4.19 25.27
C GLY A 189 -26.49 -5.58 25.00
N LEU A 190 -25.50 -5.99 25.79
CA LEU A 190 -24.89 -7.33 25.78
C LEU A 190 -25.21 -8.08 27.07
N VAL A 191 -25.64 -9.34 26.99
CA VAL A 191 -25.73 -10.22 28.16
C VAL A 191 -24.74 -11.37 28.05
N TYR A 192 -23.71 -11.35 28.90
CA TYR A 192 -22.75 -12.44 29.05
C TYR A 192 -23.37 -13.49 29.96
N TYR A 193 -23.63 -14.70 29.44
CA TYR A 193 -24.31 -15.75 30.20
C TYR A 193 -23.60 -17.10 30.07
N TYR A 194 -23.78 -17.97 31.07
CA TYR A 194 -23.14 -19.28 31.10
C TYR A 194 -23.94 -20.30 30.28
N GLY A 195 -23.62 -20.40 28.99
CA GLY A 195 -24.21 -21.37 28.07
C GLY A 195 -23.33 -22.61 27.82
N ASN A 196 -23.69 -23.39 26.80
CA ASN A 196 -23.06 -24.70 26.56
C ASN A 196 -21.69 -24.63 25.86
N ASN A 197 -21.37 -23.53 25.16
CA ASN A 197 -20.12 -23.33 24.40
C ASN A 197 -19.72 -21.83 24.42
N CYS A 198 -18.76 -21.43 23.59
CA CYS A 198 -18.47 -20.02 23.29
C CYS A 198 -19.24 -19.63 22.04
N TRP A 199 -19.95 -18.49 22.03
CA TRP A 199 -20.55 -17.91 20.81
C TRP A 199 -21.07 -16.49 20.99
N SER A 200 -21.25 -15.80 19.86
CA SER A 200 -21.76 -14.43 19.77
C SER A 200 -22.61 -14.21 18.51
N TYR A 201 -23.21 -13.02 18.38
CA TYR A 201 -23.79 -12.55 17.12
C TYR A 201 -22.80 -11.60 16.42
N VAL A 202 -22.75 -11.64 15.09
CA VAL A 202 -22.05 -10.59 14.32
C VAL A 202 -22.85 -9.29 14.35
N GLY A 203 -22.27 -8.26 14.98
CA GLY A 203 -22.82 -6.90 15.06
C GLY A 203 -23.94 -6.72 16.09
N LYS A 204 -24.50 -5.50 16.14
CA LYS A 204 -25.70 -5.21 16.93
C LYS A 204 -26.95 -5.74 16.20
N VAL A 205 -27.70 -6.65 16.83
CA VAL A 205 -28.87 -7.31 16.19
C VAL A 205 -30.24 -6.76 16.58
N SER A 206 -30.31 -5.86 17.57
CA SER A 206 -31.53 -5.13 17.94
C SER A 206 -31.20 -3.72 18.43
N ASP A 207 -32.14 -2.79 18.27
CA ASP A 207 -32.11 -1.45 18.88
C ASP A 207 -32.88 -1.39 20.22
N TYR A 208 -33.50 -2.50 20.65
CA TYR A 208 -34.43 -2.55 21.78
C TYR A 208 -34.15 -3.65 22.81
N ASP A 209 -33.16 -4.53 22.55
CA ASP A 209 -32.97 -5.76 23.32
C ASP A 209 -31.50 -6.01 23.68
N PHE A 210 -31.27 -6.66 24.82
CA PHE A 210 -29.96 -7.22 25.15
C PHE A 210 -29.71 -8.47 24.30
N GLN A 211 -28.65 -8.49 23.49
CA GLN A 211 -28.23 -9.67 22.75
C GLN A 211 -27.26 -10.52 23.58
N PRO A 212 -27.43 -11.85 23.61
CA PRO A 212 -26.56 -12.72 24.40
C PRO A 212 -25.20 -12.98 23.76
N ILE A 213 -24.22 -13.19 24.63
CA ILE A 213 -22.90 -13.74 24.36
C ILE A 213 -22.71 -14.93 25.31
N SER A 214 -22.40 -16.11 24.76
CA SER A 214 -22.26 -17.34 25.53
C SER A 214 -20.83 -17.52 26.01
N ILE A 215 -20.63 -17.58 27.33
CA ILE A 215 -19.33 -17.84 27.97
C ILE A 215 -19.43 -19.18 28.71
N GLY A 216 -19.48 -20.27 27.94
CA GLY A 216 -19.54 -21.63 28.46
C GLY A 216 -18.24 -22.17 29.06
N ARG A 217 -18.23 -23.48 29.32
CA ARG A 217 -17.12 -24.17 30.01
C ARG A 217 -15.81 -24.07 29.21
N GLY A 218 -14.86 -23.28 29.72
CA GLY A 218 -13.54 -23.06 29.11
C GLY A 218 -13.43 -21.78 28.28
N CYS A 219 -14.55 -21.11 27.98
CA CYS A 219 -14.59 -19.79 27.34
C CYS A 219 -14.15 -18.66 28.29
N GLN A 220 -13.96 -18.98 29.56
CA GLN A 220 -13.53 -18.11 30.67
C GLN A 220 -12.04 -17.75 30.56
N ILE A 221 -11.66 -17.18 29.42
CA ILE A 221 -10.31 -16.77 29.05
C ILE A 221 -10.43 -15.39 28.42
N ILE A 222 -9.64 -14.41 28.89
CA ILE A 222 -9.72 -13.01 28.46
C ILE A 222 -9.71 -12.86 26.93
N GLY A 223 -8.86 -13.61 26.23
CA GLY A 223 -8.81 -13.59 24.76
C GLY A 223 -10.06 -14.17 24.08
N ILE A 224 -10.68 -15.22 24.65
CA ILE A 224 -11.92 -15.77 24.10
C ILE A 224 -13.08 -14.78 24.33
N ILE A 225 -13.19 -14.20 25.53
CA ILE A 225 -14.17 -13.15 25.80
C ILE A 225 -13.98 -11.97 24.82
N GLN A 226 -12.72 -11.57 24.54
CA GLN A 226 -12.42 -10.55 23.52
C GLN A 226 -12.84 -10.96 22.11
N HIS A 227 -12.67 -12.22 21.71
CA HIS A 227 -13.13 -12.76 20.44
C HIS A 227 -14.65 -12.65 20.29
N GLU A 228 -15.41 -13.09 21.30
CA GLU A 228 -16.88 -12.98 21.31
C GLU A 228 -17.38 -11.53 21.34
N THR A 229 -16.70 -10.63 22.07
CA THR A 229 -17.00 -9.19 22.02
C THR A 229 -16.64 -8.58 20.66
N LEU A 230 -15.59 -9.04 19.98
CA LEU A 230 -15.25 -8.57 18.63
C LEU A 230 -16.29 -9.00 17.60
N HIS A 231 -16.85 -10.22 17.68
CA HIS A 231 -18.03 -10.60 16.91
C HIS A 231 -19.21 -9.65 17.17
N ALA A 232 -19.53 -9.36 18.44
CA ALA A 232 -20.61 -8.42 18.77
C ALA A 232 -20.33 -7.00 18.26
N LEU A 233 -19.07 -6.56 18.19
CA LEU A 233 -18.63 -5.31 17.54
C LEU A 233 -18.59 -5.39 15.99
N GLY A 234 -18.95 -6.54 15.42
CA GLY A 234 -19.19 -6.78 14.01
C GLY A 234 -18.14 -7.64 13.29
N LEU A 235 -17.02 -8.01 13.91
CA LEU A 235 -15.95 -8.71 13.21
C LEU A 235 -16.37 -10.15 12.81
N ASN A 236 -16.08 -10.55 11.57
CA ASN A 236 -15.98 -11.97 11.20
C ASN A 236 -14.51 -12.41 11.17
N HIS A 237 -14.33 -13.73 11.18
CA HIS A 237 -13.07 -14.45 11.07
C HIS A 237 -12.09 -13.92 10.04
N GLU A 238 -10.82 -13.88 10.41
CA GLU A 238 -9.73 -13.49 9.54
C GLU A 238 -9.41 -14.54 8.47
N HIS A 239 -9.67 -15.83 8.75
CA HIS A 239 -9.48 -16.85 7.74
C HIS A 239 -10.55 -16.80 6.64
N ASP A 240 -11.77 -16.28 6.85
CA ASP A 240 -12.81 -16.19 5.79
C ASP A 240 -12.77 -14.92 4.94
N ARG A 241 -11.61 -14.23 4.94
CA ARG A 241 -11.34 -13.15 3.98
C ARG A 241 -11.35 -13.62 2.53
N THR A 242 -11.75 -12.72 1.64
CA THR A 242 -11.75 -12.92 0.19
C THR A 242 -10.37 -13.19 -0.39
N ASP A 243 -9.33 -12.61 0.21
CA ASP A 243 -7.92 -12.74 -0.18
C ASP A 243 -7.18 -13.91 0.52
N ARG A 244 -7.85 -14.67 1.42
CA ARG A 244 -7.22 -15.73 2.25
C ARG A 244 -6.38 -16.72 1.46
N ASP A 245 -6.81 -17.08 0.23
CA ASP A 245 -6.15 -18.13 -0.56
C ASP A 245 -4.75 -17.68 -1.06
N SER A 246 -4.37 -16.43 -0.78
CA SER A 246 -3.00 -15.89 -0.95
C SER A 246 -2.12 -16.10 0.28
N TYR A 247 -2.69 -16.62 1.38
CA TYR A 247 -2.06 -16.75 2.70
C TYR A 247 -2.24 -18.16 3.30
N VAL A 248 -3.39 -18.81 3.13
CA VAL A 248 -3.69 -20.16 3.63
C VAL A 248 -4.23 -21.08 2.53
N LYS A 249 -3.87 -22.37 2.58
CA LYS A 249 -4.55 -23.45 1.86
C LYS A 249 -5.50 -24.16 2.82
N VAL A 250 -6.78 -24.28 2.44
CA VAL A 250 -7.73 -25.17 3.14
C VAL A 250 -7.68 -26.56 2.53
N ASN A 251 -7.50 -27.58 3.38
CA ASN A 251 -7.47 -29.00 3.04
C ASN A 251 -8.85 -29.62 3.34
N ILE A 252 -9.82 -29.39 2.45
CA ILE A 252 -11.20 -29.88 2.57
C ILE A 252 -11.25 -31.42 2.75
N GLU A 253 -10.24 -32.14 2.26
CA GLU A 253 -10.04 -33.57 2.46
C GLU A 253 -9.88 -33.99 3.94
N ASN A 254 -9.36 -33.10 4.80
CA ASN A 254 -9.21 -33.33 6.25
C ASN A 254 -10.37 -32.75 7.08
N VAL A 255 -11.16 -31.83 6.52
CA VAL A 255 -12.33 -31.24 7.20
C VAL A 255 -13.42 -32.31 7.36
N ASN A 256 -14.16 -32.28 8.48
CA ASN A 256 -15.34 -33.11 8.68
C ASN A 256 -16.45 -32.74 7.68
N HIS A 257 -17.16 -33.74 7.15
CA HIS A 257 -18.05 -33.58 5.99
C HIS A 257 -19.35 -32.79 6.26
N ASN A 258 -19.56 -32.32 7.49
CA ASN A 258 -20.64 -31.42 7.89
C ASN A 258 -20.14 -30.03 8.35
N GLU A 259 -18.83 -29.78 8.31
CA GLU A 259 -18.19 -28.55 8.81
C GLU A 259 -17.54 -27.73 7.69
N VAL A 260 -17.71 -28.16 6.43
CA VAL A 260 -17.06 -27.53 5.27
C VAL A 260 -17.53 -26.07 5.12
N SER A 261 -18.77 -25.79 5.53
CA SER A 261 -19.38 -24.46 5.54
C SER A 261 -18.63 -23.45 6.40
N ASN A 262 -17.90 -23.92 7.42
CA ASN A 262 -17.12 -23.09 8.34
C ASN A 262 -15.78 -22.62 7.73
N PHE A 263 -15.59 -22.89 6.43
CA PHE A 263 -14.53 -22.36 5.59
C PHE A 263 -15.10 -21.66 4.32
N MET A 264 -16.33 -21.15 4.35
CA MET A 264 -16.90 -20.39 3.23
C MET A 264 -16.47 -18.92 3.26
N LYS A 265 -15.71 -18.48 2.24
CA LYS A 265 -15.28 -17.08 2.12
C LYS A 265 -16.45 -16.10 2.05
N ILE A 266 -16.40 -15.09 2.90
CA ILE A 266 -17.36 -13.96 2.90
C ILE A 266 -17.20 -13.18 1.58
N SER A 267 -18.29 -12.63 1.06
CA SER A 267 -18.30 -11.94 -0.24
C SER A 267 -17.50 -10.61 -0.23
N PRO A 268 -16.80 -10.23 -1.32
CA PRO A 268 -16.08 -8.96 -1.42
C PRO A 268 -16.98 -7.72 -1.44
N LEU A 269 -18.27 -7.89 -1.77
CA LEU A 269 -19.26 -6.82 -1.61
C LEU A 269 -19.62 -6.60 -0.13
N ASP A 270 -19.28 -7.57 0.72
CA ASP A 270 -19.76 -7.74 2.09
C ASP A 270 -18.63 -7.69 3.13
N THR A 271 -17.47 -7.14 2.77
CA THR A 271 -16.35 -6.92 3.71
C THR A 271 -15.76 -5.52 3.56
N SER A 272 -15.10 -5.03 4.62
CA SER A 272 -14.08 -3.99 4.51
C SER A 272 -12.92 -4.39 5.39
N THR A 273 -11.77 -4.66 4.78
CA THR A 273 -10.50 -4.83 5.49
C THR A 273 -9.88 -3.49 5.87
N TYR A 274 -10.46 -2.35 5.45
CA TYR A 274 -9.86 -1.01 5.59
C TYR A 274 -8.42 -0.91 5.04
N ASN A 275 -8.07 -1.73 4.05
CA ASN A 275 -6.71 -1.93 3.53
C ASN A 275 -5.69 -2.43 4.57
N ILE A 276 -6.16 -3.10 5.62
CA ILE A 276 -5.32 -3.86 6.54
C ILE A 276 -4.91 -5.19 5.88
N SER A 277 -3.63 -5.53 6.03
CA SER A 277 -3.02 -6.79 5.60
C SER A 277 -3.69 -8.01 6.26
N TYR A 278 -3.41 -9.22 5.79
CA TYR A 278 -3.89 -10.45 6.44
C TYR A 278 -3.00 -10.78 7.64
N ASP A 279 -3.58 -10.95 8.84
CA ASP A 279 -2.80 -11.30 10.04
C ASP A 279 -3.07 -12.74 10.51
N TYR A 280 -2.09 -13.62 10.28
CA TYR A 280 -2.09 -14.99 10.81
C TYR A 280 -2.21 -15.05 12.35
N GLY A 281 -1.83 -13.98 13.07
CA GLY A 281 -1.92 -13.89 14.53
C GLY A 281 -3.11 -13.07 15.04
N SER A 282 -4.04 -12.68 14.17
CA SER A 282 -5.33 -12.11 14.58
C SER A 282 -6.01 -13.02 15.59
N ILE A 283 -6.66 -12.45 16.61
CA ILE A 283 -7.45 -13.23 17.55
C ILE A 283 -8.69 -13.85 16.87
N MET A 284 -9.10 -13.31 15.72
CA MET A 284 -10.19 -13.83 14.88
C MET A 284 -9.72 -14.90 13.89
N HIS A 285 -8.54 -15.52 14.09
CA HIS A 285 -8.01 -16.55 13.19
C HIS A 285 -7.93 -17.91 13.90
N TYR A 286 -8.65 -18.93 13.40
CA TYR A 286 -8.55 -20.32 13.86
C TYR A 286 -7.11 -20.89 13.79
N ASP A 287 -6.85 -21.95 14.55
CA ASP A 287 -5.67 -22.80 14.35
C ASP A 287 -5.74 -23.67 13.07
N VAL A 288 -4.64 -24.38 12.81
CA VAL A 288 -4.45 -25.25 11.64
C VAL A 288 -5.23 -26.58 11.68
N TYR A 289 -5.89 -26.93 12.79
CA TYR A 289 -6.60 -28.20 13.00
C TYR A 289 -8.14 -28.05 13.09
N ALA A 290 -8.67 -26.82 13.01
CA ALA A 290 -10.10 -26.55 13.12
C ALA A 290 -10.97 -27.49 12.27
N PHE A 291 -11.99 -28.10 12.88
CA PHE A 291 -12.93 -29.04 12.24
C PHE A 291 -12.30 -30.26 11.55
N SER A 292 -11.10 -30.69 11.97
CA SER A 292 -10.46 -31.90 11.45
C SER A 292 -11.23 -33.17 11.84
N LYS A 293 -11.45 -34.08 10.88
CA LYS A 293 -12.04 -35.42 11.14
C LYS A 293 -11.01 -36.51 11.43
N ASN A 294 -9.72 -36.21 11.29
CA ASN A 294 -8.64 -37.20 11.26
C ASN A 294 -7.35 -36.71 11.95
N ASN A 295 -7.46 -35.67 12.76
CA ASN A 295 -6.36 -34.97 13.45
C ASN A 295 -5.24 -34.45 12.52
N ARG A 296 -5.52 -34.33 11.21
CA ARG A 296 -4.62 -33.71 10.22
C ARG A 296 -5.04 -32.26 9.96
N LYS A 297 -4.07 -31.44 9.58
CA LYS A 297 -4.25 -30.00 9.35
C LYS A 297 -5.31 -29.72 8.28
N THR A 298 -6.34 -28.98 8.67
CA THR A 298 -7.41 -28.47 7.79
C THR A 298 -7.04 -27.14 7.16
N MET A 299 -6.16 -26.36 7.79
CA MET A 299 -5.51 -25.19 7.17
C MET A 299 -4.00 -25.31 7.23
N ILE A 300 -3.31 -24.86 6.19
CA ILE A 300 -1.86 -24.75 6.14
C ILE A 300 -1.51 -23.33 5.66
N PRO A 301 -0.73 -22.54 6.41
CA PRO A 301 -0.24 -21.25 5.91
C PRO A 301 0.73 -21.49 4.75
N ILE A 302 0.56 -20.75 3.66
CA ILE A 302 1.42 -20.80 2.47
C ILE A 302 2.87 -20.48 2.82
N ILE A 303 3.09 -19.70 3.90
CA ILE A 303 4.39 -19.52 4.51
C ILE A 303 4.44 -20.32 5.82
N LEU A 304 4.92 -21.56 5.73
CA LEU A 304 4.84 -22.59 6.80
C LEU A 304 5.31 -22.14 8.20
N ILE A 305 6.27 -21.21 8.29
CA ILE A 305 6.75 -20.69 9.58
C ILE A 305 5.71 -19.88 10.38
N TYR A 306 4.53 -19.61 9.81
CA TYR A 306 3.39 -19.03 10.52
C TYR A 306 2.48 -20.05 11.20
N GLU A 307 2.75 -21.35 11.07
CA GLU A 307 1.90 -22.42 11.60
C GLU A 307 1.62 -22.28 13.11
N LYS A 308 2.66 -21.99 13.91
CA LYS A 308 2.52 -21.78 15.36
C LYS A 308 2.03 -20.37 15.74
N THR A 309 1.72 -19.50 14.79
CA THR A 309 1.16 -18.15 15.05
C THR A 309 -0.38 -18.16 15.03
N MET A 310 -1.00 -19.08 14.28
CA MET A 310 -2.45 -19.16 14.04
C MET A 310 -3.20 -19.78 15.23
N GLY A 311 -4.42 -19.32 15.53
CA GLY A 311 -5.24 -19.86 16.64
C GLY A 311 -4.90 -19.33 18.03
N GLN A 312 -4.28 -18.16 18.13
CA GLN A 312 -3.86 -17.60 19.42
C GLN A 312 -5.03 -16.98 20.19
N THR A 313 -5.15 -17.29 21.48
CA THR A 313 -6.24 -16.82 22.37
C THR A 313 -5.72 -15.97 23.53
N GLU A 314 -4.61 -15.24 23.36
CA GLU A 314 -3.98 -14.45 24.44
C GLU A 314 -4.53 -13.02 24.52
N LYS A 315 -4.52 -12.31 23.40
CA LYS A 315 -4.81 -10.86 23.31
C LYS A 315 -5.19 -10.51 21.87
N MET A 316 -6.01 -9.47 21.67
CA MET A 316 -6.25 -8.91 20.33
C MET A 316 -4.93 -8.50 19.66
N ALA A 317 -4.76 -8.80 18.37
CA ALA A 317 -3.61 -8.35 17.60
C ALA A 317 -3.67 -6.84 17.33
N PHE A 318 -2.54 -6.23 16.95
CA PHE A 318 -2.49 -4.80 16.64
C PHE A 318 -3.45 -4.41 15.50
N ASP A 319 -3.56 -5.26 14.48
CA ASP A 319 -4.44 -5.02 13.34
C ASP A 319 -5.93 -5.28 13.67
N ASP A 320 -6.25 -6.10 14.68
CA ASP A 320 -7.63 -6.25 15.21
C ASP A 320 -8.08 -4.93 15.88
N VAL A 321 -7.25 -4.38 16.78
CA VAL A 321 -7.48 -3.08 17.43
C VAL A 321 -7.65 -1.96 16.40
N LYS A 322 -6.85 -2.00 15.33
CA LYS A 322 -6.88 -1.03 14.23
C LYS A 322 -8.13 -1.16 13.38
N LEU A 323 -8.62 -2.38 13.12
CA LEU A 323 -9.88 -2.60 12.41
C LEU A 323 -11.06 -1.99 13.18
N VAL A 324 -11.15 -2.26 14.49
CA VAL A 324 -12.15 -1.62 15.38
C VAL A 324 -12.01 -0.10 15.37
N ASN A 325 -10.80 0.44 15.53
CA ASN A 325 -10.58 1.89 15.56
C ASN A 325 -10.87 2.59 14.22
N LEU A 326 -10.58 1.96 13.07
CA LEU A 326 -10.93 2.53 11.76
C LEU A 326 -12.45 2.48 11.50
N HIS A 327 -13.14 1.46 12.01
CA HIS A 327 -14.60 1.34 11.87
C HIS A 327 -15.39 2.26 12.81
N TYR A 328 -15.05 2.26 14.10
CA TYR A 328 -15.77 3.01 15.13
C TYR A 328 -15.25 4.45 15.29
N CYS A 329 -13.94 4.62 15.35
CA CYS A 329 -13.29 5.78 15.96
C CYS A 329 -12.68 6.79 14.96
N SER A 330 -12.71 6.49 13.67
CA SER A 330 -12.05 7.25 12.60
C SER A 330 -12.54 8.69 12.39
N LYS A 331 -13.57 9.13 13.11
CA LYS A 331 -14.07 10.52 13.13
C LYS A 331 -13.69 11.35 14.37
N ILE A 332 -13.06 10.75 15.39
CA ILE A 332 -12.78 11.44 16.67
C ILE A 332 -11.67 12.49 16.51
N CYS A 333 -10.60 12.15 15.79
CA CYS A 333 -9.50 13.07 15.53
C CYS A 333 -9.79 13.92 14.28
N THR A 334 -10.05 15.20 14.48
CA THR A 334 -10.36 16.18 13.42
C THR A 334 -9.16 16.58 12.56
N PHE A 335 -7.95 16.51 13.12
CA PHE A 335 -6.69 16.84 12.44
C PHE A 335 -5.81 15.58 12.28
N PRO A 336 -5.42 15.20 11.05
CA PRO A 336 -4.70 13.95 10.81
C PRO A 336 -3.22 14.04 11.25
N LEU A 337 -2.82 13.18 12.18
CA LEU A 337 -1.41 13.00 12.56
C LEU A 337 -0.73 11.97 11.65
N LYS A 338 0.44 12.30 11.08
CA LYS A 338 1.23 11.35 10.30
C LYS A 338 1.93 10.35 11.23
N CYS A 339 1.67 9.07 11.01
CA CYS A 339 2.27 7.96 11.75
C CYS A 339 3.20 7.14 10.85
N TYR A 340 4.21 6.52 11.44
CA TYR A 340 5.25 5.76 10.75
C TYR A 340 5.21 4.26 11.13
N ASN A 341 5.94 3.46 10.36
CA ASN A 341 6.14 2.02 10.58
C ASN A 341 4.85 1.18 10.77
N GLY A 342 3.72 1.65 10.21
CA GLY A 342 2.41 0.96 10.28
C GLY A 342 1.47 1.44 11.40
N GLY A 343 1.94 2.33 12.27
CA GLY A 343 1.12 2.99 13.29
C GLY A 343 0.02 3.87 12.68
N TYR A 344 -0.96 4.25 13.51
CA TYR A 344 -2.10 5.09 13.14
C TYR A 344 -2.45 6.05 14.30
N GLN A 345 -3.19 7.12 14.03
CA GLN A 345 -3.51 8.13 15.05
C GLN A 345 -4.36 7.53 16.17
N ASP A 346 -4.02 7.80 17.43
CA ASP A 346 -4.74 7.23 18.57
C ASP A 346 -6.06 7.99 18.81
N PRO A 347 -7.24 7.32 18.75
CA PRO A 347 -8.51 8.01 18.95
C PRO A 347 -8.74 8.46 20.41
N LYS A 348 -7.96 7.96 21.37
CA LYS A 348 -8.00 8.41 22.78
C LYS A 348 -7.05 9.58 23.04
N ASN A 349 -6.08 9.83 22.15
CA ASN A 349 -5.15 10.95 22.24
C ASN A 349 -4.66 11.35 20.85
N CYS A 350 -5.39 12.26 20.19
CA CYS A 350 -5.11 12.69 18.83
C CYS A 350 -3.74 13.37 18.63
N LEU A 351 -2.98 13.66 19.69
CA LEU A 351 -1.61 14.21 19.62
C LEU A 351 -0.52 13.12 19.61
N THR A 352 -0.90 11.84 19.58
CA THR A 352 0.02 10.71 19.41
C THR A 352 -0.54 9.65 18.45
N CYS A 353 0.36 8.85 17.90
CA CYS A 353 0.04 7.63 17.19
C CYS A 353 0.03 6.43 18.15
N ARG A 354 -0.84 5.46 17.86
CA ARG A 354 -0.79 4.10 18.40
C ARG A 354 0.17 3.27 17.54
N CYS A 355 1.16 2.67 18.20
CA CYS A 355 2.30 2.03 17.54
C CYS A 355 2.21 0.51 17.64
N VAL A 356 2.59 -0.19 16.56
CA VAL A 356 2.78 -1.64 16.65
C VAL A 356 3.98 -1.95 17.53
N GLU A 357 3.89 -3.07 18.25
CA GLU A 357 4.93 -3.60 19.13
C GLU A 357 6.31 -3.55 18.43
N GLY A 358 7.32 -3.06 19.15
CA GLY A 358 8.65 -2.76 18.60
C GLY A 358 8.86 -1.35 18.02
N PHE A 359 7.86 -0.46 18.02
CA PHE A 359 8.06 0.96 17.67
C PHE A 359 7.48 1.88 18.75
N LEU A 360 8.12 3.04 18.93
CA LEU A 360 7.80 4.03 19.97
C LEU A 360 7.80 5.46 19.41
N GLY A 361 7.56 6.44 20.28
CA GLY A 361 7.54 7.86 19.95
C GLY A 361 6.17 8.34 19.47
N LYS A 362 5.92 9.66 19.55
CA LYS A 362 4.60 10.24 19.23
C LYS A 362 4.12 9.96 17.80
N GLN A 363 5.03 9.65 16.87
CA GLN A 363 4.69 9.31 15.49
C GLN A 363 5.03 7.85 15.12
N CYS A 364 5.30 6.98 16.10
CA CYS A 364 5.78 5.61 15.91
C CYS A 364 7.07 5.52 15.09
N ASP A 365 7.89 6.56 15.16
CA ASP A 365 9.11 6.78 14.40
C ASP A 365 10.37 6.20 15.06
N GLN A 366 10.32 6.01 16.37
CA GLN A 366 11.42 5.59 17.24
C GLN A 366 11.43 4.07 17.48
N ILE A 367 12.49 3.56 18.09
CA ILE A 367 12.64 2.15 18.51
C ILE A 367 12.96 2.09 20.01
N PRO A 368 12.73 0.96 20.70
CA PRO A 368 13.09 0.78 22.11
C PRO A 368 14.57 1.07 22.41
N SER A 369 14.82 1.67 23.57
CA SER A 369 16.19 1.79 24.10
C SER A 369 16.74 0.41 24.45
N LYS A 370 18.07 0.24 24.38
CA LYS A 370 18.73 -1.02 24.71
C LYS A 370 18.59 -1.31 26.22
N LYS A 371 17.95 -2.42 26.59
CA LYS A 371 18.03 -2.96 27.95
C LYS A 371 19.42 -3.55 28.20
N SER A 372 19.95 -3.39 29.40
CA SER A 372 21.28 -3.90 29.81
C SER A 372 21.47 -5.40 29.52
N GLU A 373 20.43 -6.20 29.80
CA GLU A 373 20.38 -7.65 29.63
C GLU A 373 20.36 -8.16 28.17
N CYS A 374 20.13 -7.27 27.20
CA CYS A 374 19.88 -7.61 25.80
C CYS A 374 21.07 -7.29 24.88
N PRO A 375 21.14 -7.90 23.67
CA PRO A 375 22.00 -7.43 22.58
C PRO A 375 21.60 -6.02 22.09
N SER A 376 22.29 -5.47 21.09
CA SER A 376 21.92 -4.17 20.49
C SER A 376 20.48 -4.18 19.96
N THR A 377 19.68 -3.15 20.25
CA THR A 377 18.35 -2.97 19.66
C THR A 377 18.40 -2.71 18.15
N CYS A 378 19.56 -2.37 17.58
CA CYS A 378 19.70 -2.08 16.16
C CYS A 378 21.01 -2.63 15.59
N TYR A 379 20.95 -3.29 14.44
CA TYR A 379 22.09 -3.70 13.65
C TYR A 379 21.95 -3.17 12.21
N ASN A 380 23.02 -2.54 11.70
CA ASN A 380 23.15 -2.28 10.27
C ASN A 380 23.81 -3.51 9.62
N VAL A 381 23.10 -4.17 8.71
CA VAL A 381 23.40 -5.52 8.25
C VAL A 381 24.28 -5.48 7.01
N SER A 382 25.57 -5.74 7.22
CA SER A 382 26.57 -5.88 6.15
C SER A 382 26.43 -7.22 5.39
N PRO A 383 27.20 -7.43 4.29
CA PRO A 383 27.34 -8.75 3.66
C PRO A 383 27.97 -9.83 4.54
N ASN A 384 28.73 -9.46 5.58
CA ASN A 384 29.34 -10.38 6.52
C ASN A 384 28.29 -10.94 7.49
N GLU A 385 28.46 -12.19 7.92
CA GLU A 385 27.57 -12.83 8.87
C GLU A 385 27.82 -12.34 10.30
N VAL A 386 26.72 -12.07 11.02
CA VAL A 386 26.71 -11.67 12.41
C VAL A 386 25.78 -12.61 13.17
N SER A 387 26.28 -13.25 14.22
CA SER A 387 25.49 -14.09 15.12
C SER A 387 25.14 -13.34 16.41
N ILE A 388 23.93 -13.55 16.91
CA ILE A 388 23.49 -13.11 18.24
C ILE A 388 22.96 -14.31 19.05
N SER A 389 23.00 -14.20 20.38
CA SER A 389 22.37 -15.17 21.27
C SER A 389 21.73 -14.48 22.46
N ILE A 390 20.61 -15.02 22.94
CA ILE A 390 19.86 -14.52 24.11
C ILE A 390 19.39 -15.73 24.91
N ASN A 391 19.65 -15.71 26.22
CA ASN A 391 19.32 -16.79 27.15
C ASN A 391 18.55 -16.23 28.36
N GLY A 392 17.66 -17.05 28.93
CA GLY A 392 16.95 -16.79 30.18
C GLY A 392 15.66 -15.97 30.06
N GLN A 393 15.06 -15.65 31.21
CA GLN A 393 13.90 -14.77 31.33
C GLN A 393 14.28 -13.34 30.95
N LYS A 394 13.93 -12.91 29.73
CA LYS A 394 14.21 -11.57 29.20
C LYS A 394 13.11 -11.16 28.22
N ASN A 395 12.99 -9.86 27.99
CA ASN A 395 12.17 -9.31 26.91
C ASN A 395 13.03 -8.35 26.07
N CYS A 396 13.49 -8.82 24.90
CA CYS A 396 14.42 -8.11 24.03
C CYS A 396 13.81 -7.86 22.65
N ILE A 397 13.93 -6.62 22.15
CA ILE A 397 13.48 -6.22 20.81
C ILE A 397 14.70 -5.79 20.01
N ILE A 398 14.87 -6.31 18.79
CA ILE A 398 16.03 -6.09 17.93
C ILE A 398 15.58 -5.79 16.50
N HIS A 399 16.12 -4.72 15.92
CA HIS A 399 15.88 -4.30 14.54
C HIS A 399 17.11 -4.60 13.67
N LEU A 400 16.94 -5.45 12.66
CA LEU A 400 17.96 -5.67 11.64
C LEU A 400 17.61 -4.82 10.42
N ARG A 401 18.49 -3.88 10.02
CA ARG A 401 18.27 -2.98 8.88
C ARG A 401 19.41 -3.06 7.87
N THR A 402 19.09 -2.84 6.60
CA THR A 402 20.08 -2.71 5.50
C THR A 402 19.63 -1.59 4.54
N ASN A 403 20.32 -1.40 3.41
CA ASN A 403 19.97 -0.42 2.40
C ASN A 403 18.59 -0.67 1.79
N ILE A 404 17.92 0.40 1.36
CA ILE A 404 16.57 0.33 0.79
C ILE A 404 16.61 -0.37 -0.57
N GLY A 405 16.01 -1.56 -0.65
CA GLY A 405 16.02 -2.41 -1.86
C GLY A 405 16.73 -3.74 -1.62
N ASP A 406 17.74 -3.74 -0.74
CA ASP A 406 18.36 -4.96 -0.23
C ASP A 406 17.37 -5.75 0.64
N LYS A 407 17.70 -7.02 0.86
CA LYS A 407 17.02 -7.93 1.78
C LYS A 407 18.02 -8.46 2.81
N ILE A 408 17.51 -9.10 3.85
CA ILE A 408 18.29 -9.70 4.93
C ILE A 408 18.04 -11.20 4.90
N LYS A 409 19.12 -12.00 4.90
CA LYS A 409 19.07 -13.43 5.17
C LYS A 409 19.29 -13.60 6.67
N LEU A 410 18.26 -14.02 7.38
CA LEU A 410 18.31 -14.42 8.78
C LEU A 410 18.22 -15.95 8.83
N THR A 411 18.91 -16.57 9.78
CA THR A 411 18.77 -18.00 10.09
C THR A 411 18.56 -18.12 11.59
N ILE A 412 17.49 -18.81 12.00
CA ILE A 412 17.34 -19.24 13.38
C ILE A 412 18.17 -20.52 13.50
N ASP A 413 19.41 -20.39 13.97
CA ASP A 413 20.32 -21.52 14.13
C ASP A 413 19.75 -22.47 15.19
N LYS A 414 19.30 -21.89 16.32
CA LYS A 414 18.58 -22.56 17.41
C LYS A 414 17.58 -21.62 18.06
N SER A 415 16.41 -22.15 18.42
CA SER A 415 15.43 -21.52 19.29
C SER A 415 14.85 -22.60 20.20
N TYR A 416 14.94 -22.39 21.51
CA TYR A 416 14.35 -23.25 22.53
C TYR A 416 13.54 -22.41 23.52
N PHE A 417 12.27 -22.77 23.67
CA PHE A 417 11.38 -22.29 24.72
C PHE A 417 10.69 -23.49 25.37
N ASP A 418 10.63 -23.49 26.70
CA ASP A 418 9.93 -24.43 27.59
C ASP A 418 8.40 -24.52 27.38
N TYR A 419 7.85 -23.81 26.40
CA TYR A 419 6.45 -23.83 26.02
C TYR A 419 6.25 -24.59 24.70
N HIS A 420 5.78 -25.84 24.80
CA HIS A 420 5.76 -26.82 23.69
C HIS A 420 4.39 -27.00 22.99
N LYS A 421 3.44 -26.05 23.12
CA LYS A 421 2.13 -26.16 22.45
C LYS A 421 2.18 -25.87 20.94
N ASN A 422 1.16 -26.33 20.21
CA ASN A 422 0.98 -26.09 18.78
C ASN A 422 0.86 -24.60 18.39
N VAL A 423 0.47 -23.73 19.33
CA VAL A 423 0.27 -22.29 19.10
C VAL A 423 1.05 -21.48 20.13
N CYS A 424 1.95 -20.61 19.67
CA CYS A 424 2.88 -19.85 20.52
C CYS A 424 2.26 -18.54 21.07
N ILE A 425 2.32 -18.39 22.39
CA ILE A 425 1.93 -17.16 23.12
C ILE A 425 3.00 -16.06 23.00
N SER A 426 2.57 -14.78 22.99
CA SER A 426 3.48 -13.64 22.76
C SER A 426 4.45 -13.35 23.91
N LYS A 427 4.18 -13.88 25.11
CA LYS A 427 5.03 -13.73 26.31
C LYS A 427 6.13 -14.77 26.46
N ASN A 428 6.05 -15.92 25.78
CA ASN A 428 7.02 -17.00 25.90
C ASN A 428 7.33 -17.63 24.53
N SER A 429 7.80 -16.80 23.59
CA SER A 429 8.22 -17.21 22.26
C SER A 429 9.17 -16.19 21.61
N LEU A 430 9.78 -16.60 20.51
CA LEU A 430 10.50 -15.74 19.57
C LEU A 430 9.53 -15.33 18.44
N GLU A 431 9.26 -14.04 18.25
CA GLU A 431 8.47 -13.51 17.13
C GLU A 431 9.37 -12.78 16.11
N ILE A 432 9.25 -13.15 14.82
CA ILE A 432 10.03 -12.57 13.71
C ILE A 432 9.09 -11.85 12.72
N LYS A 433 9.10 -10.52 12.73
CA LYS A 433 8.39 -9.66 11.75
C LYS A 433 9.31 -9.34 10.57
N TYR A 434 9.38 -10.22 9.57
CA TYR A 434 10.21 -10.11 8.36
C TYR A 434 9.43 -9.71 7.08
N MET A 435 8.10 -9.68 7.16
CA MET A 435 7.18 -9.18 6.11
C MET A 435 7.47 -7.72 5.76
N LYS A 436 6.96 -7.21 4.61
CA LYS A 436 7.14 -5.80 4.23
C LYS A 436 6.40 -4.90 5.22
N ASP A 437 5.14 -5.25 5.47
CA ASP A 437 4.35 -4.70 6.57
C ASP A 437 4.91 -5.18 7.92
N LYS A 438 4.63 -4.43 8.98
CA LYS A 438 5.06 -4.71 10.36
C LYS A 438 3.89 -4.72 11.35
N THR A 439 2.69 -4.32 10.91
CA THR A 439 1.49 -4.31 11.77
C THR A 439 1.06 -5.73 12.10
N THR A 440 0.97 -6.58 11.07
CA THR A 440 0.68 -8.00 11.19
C THR A 440 1.67 -8.72 12.09
N THR A 441 1.20 -9.73 12.81
CA THR A 441 1.98 -10.58 13.71
C THR A 441 3.13 -11.26 12.95
N GLY A 442 4.25 -11.47 13.63
CA GLY A 442 5.40 -12.20 13.09
C GLY A 442 5.21 -13.71 13.10
N ALA A 443 6.13 -14.41 12.44
CA ALA A 443 6.26 -15.86 12.60
C ALA A 443 6.75 -16.14 14.04
N ARG A 444 6.03 -16.99 14.79
CA ARG A 444 6.35 -17.32 16.20
C ARG A 444 6.98 -18.70 16.32
N PHE A 445 7.98 -18.80 17.20
CA PHE A 445 8.77 -20.00 17.46
C PHE A 445 8.79 -20.30 18.96
N CYS A 446 8.45 -21.54 19.32
CA CYS A 446 8.35 -22.06 20.69
C CYS A 446 8.44 -23.59 20.67
N GLY A 447 8.80 -24.21 21.79
CA GLY A 447 9.31 -25.58 21.80
C GLY A 447 10.75 -25.59 21.29
N TYR A 448 11.09 -26.48 20.36
CA TYR A 448 12.42 -26.58 19.76
C TYR A 448 12.36 -26.35 18.24
N ASP A 449 13.07 -25.33 17.76
CA ASP A 449 13.13 -24.92 16.36
C ASP A 449 14.61 -24.68 15.97
N THR A 450 15.10 -25.25 14.87
CA THR A 450 16.53 -25.13 14.45
C THR A 450 16.68 -25.01 12.94
N ASN A 451 17.80 -24.40 12.51
CA ASN A 451 18.19 -24.23 11.10
C ASN A 451 17.09 -23.63 10.19
N ILE A 452 16.31 -22.66 10.66
CA ILE A 452 15.20 -22.06 9.89
C ILE A 452 15.67 -20.80 9.15
N PRO A 453 15.82 -20.82 7.81
CA PRO A 453 16.19 -19.65 7.03
C PRO A 453 14.96 -18.75 6.75
N ILE A 454 15.12 -17.46 6.96
CA ILE A 454 14.12 -16.42 6.73
C ILE A 454 14.76 -15.33 5.87
N VAL A 455 14.24 -15.12 4.65
CA VAL A 455 14.63 -13.99 3.78
C VAL A 455 13.57 -12.91 3.90
N SER A 456 13.97 -11.70 4.28
CA SER A 456 13.05 -10.59 4.47
C SER A 456 12.38 -10.13 3.17
N GLN A 457 11.14 -9.64 3.27
CA GLN A 457 10.46 -9.05 2.11
C GLN A 457 11.00 -7.64 1.77
N ASN A 458 11.60 -6.95 2.75
CA ASN A 458 12.28 -5.66 2.57
C ASN A 458 13.52 -5.54 3.47
N HIS A 459 14.24 -4.43 3.32
CA HIS A 459 15.43 -4.03 4.09
C HIS A 459 15.33 -3.97 5.63
N HIS A 460 14.25 -4.46 6.27
CA HIS A 460 14.06 -4.39 7.73
C HIS A 460 13.36 -5.63 8.31
N ILE A 461 13.98 -6.28 9.29
CA ILE A 461 13.35 -7.29 10.16
C ILE A 461 13.23 -6.71 11.58
N VAL A 462 12.14 -7.03 12.29
CA VAL A 462 12.07 -6.90 13.76
C VAL A 462 12.04 -8.30 14.37
N ILE A 463 12.88 -8.51 15.38
CA ILE A 463 13.00 -9.71 16.19
C ILE A 463 12.53 -9.35 17.60
N MET A 464 11.67 -10.19 18.18
CA MET A 464 11.20 -10.06 19.55
C MET A 464 11.44 -11.37 20.28
N TYR A 465 12.25 -11.35 21.33
CA TYR A 465 12.44 -12.47 22.25
C TYR A 465 11.70 -12.12 23.54
N SER A 466 10.65 -12.87 23.86
CA SER A 466 9.93 -12.76 25.13
C SER A 466 9.96 -14.12 25.81
N SER A 467 10.56 -14.20 27.01
CA SER A 467 10.71 -15.47 27.74
C SER A 467 10.23 -15.37 29.19
N LEU A 468 9.49 -16.40 29.62
CA LEU A 468 9.15 -16.71 31.00
C LEU A 468 10.00 -17.84 31.59
N GLY A 469 10.82 -18.53 30.78
CA GLY A 469 11.66 -19.66 31.19
C GLY A 469 13.13 -19.31 31.39
N TYR A 470 13.75 -19.83 32.45
CA TYR A 470 15.18 -19.66 32.74
C TYR A 470 16.08 -20.41 31.75
N HIS A 471 15.61 -21.54 31.21
CA HIS A 471 16.39 -22.36 30.27
C HIS A 471 16.21 -21.95 28.80
N ASN A 472 15.30 -21.02 28.51
CA ASN A 472 14.98 -20.60 27.15
C ASN A 472 16.18 -19.90 26.52
N ASN A 473 16.45 -20.21 25.25
CA ASN A 473 17.64 -19.72 24.54
C ASN A 473 17.42 -19.65 23.04
N ILE A 474 17.97 -18.60 22.41
CA ILE A 474 18.04 -18.46 20.96
C ILE A 474 19.48 -18.22 20.50
N LYS A 475 19.79 -18.70 19.31
CA LYS A 475 20.95 -18.30 18.49
C LYS A 475 20.44 -18.00 17.07
N ILE A 476 20.75 -16.80 16.58
CA ILE A 476 20.30 -16.30 15.28
C ILE A 476 21.51 -15.72 14.54
N THR A 477 21.73 -16.12 13.29
CA THR A 477 22.77 -15.58 12.41
C THR A 477 22.15 -14.82 11.24
N PHE A 478 22.70 -13.66 10.88
CA PHE A 478 22.15 -12.82 9.79
C PHE A 478 23.22 -12.12 8.94
N LYS A 479 22.88 -11.88 7.67
CA LYS A 479 23.66 -11.07 6.70
C LYS A 479 22.77 -10.41 5.65
N ASN A 480 23.35 -9.51 4.85
CA ASN A 480 22.71 -8.96 3.66
C ASN A 480 22.49 -10.09 2.63
N TYR A 481 21.27 -10.19 2.10
CA TYR A 481 20.89 -11.23 1.14
C TYR A 481 21.39 -10.86 -0.27
N GLN A 482 22.58 -11.34 -0.61
CA GLN A 482 23.10 -11.32 -1.97
C GLN A 482 22.42 -12.44 -2.79
N ASN A 483 21.82 -12.10 -3.94
CA ASN A 483 21.00 -13.02 -4.73
C ASN A 483 21.79 -14.10 -5.52
N ILE A 484 23.04 -14.37 -5.12
CA ILE A 484 24.05 -15.17 -5.84
C ILE A 484 23.74 -16.68 -5.76
N GLU A 485 23.08 -17.15 -4.70
CA GLU A 485 22.73 -18.57 -4.53
C GLU A 485 21.77 -19.08 -5.63
N ILE A 486 20.86 -18.22 -6.12
CA ILE A 486 19.93 -18.55 -7.20
C ILE A 486 20.68 -18.71 -8.53
N LEU A 487 21.56 -17.74 -8.86
CA LEU A 487 22.38 -17.77 -10.08
C LEU A 487 23.29 -19.02 -10.13
N ASN A 488 23.85 -19.45 -9.00
CA ASN A 488 24.64 -20.68 -8.92
C ASN A 488 23.81 -21.96 -9.09
N LYS A 489 22.55 -21.97 -8.65
CA LYS A 489 21.66 -23.14 -8.80
C LYS A 489 21.08 -23.26 -10.22
N TYR A 490 20.75 -22.14 -10.86
CA TYR A 490 20.29 -22.13 -12.24
C TYR A 490 21.42 -22.38 -13.24
N SER A 491 22.60 -21.75 -13.07
CA SER A 491 23.75 -22.00 -13.96
C SER A 491 24.17 -23.47 -13.97
N LYS A 492 24.39 -24.11 -12.81
CA LYS A 492 24.73 -25.55 -12.77
C LYS A 492 23.70 -26.43 -13.47
N LYS A 493 22.41 -26.15 -13.33
CA LYS A 493 21.37 -26.96 -13.99
C LYS A 493 21.34 -26.72 -15.51
N ILE A 494 21.43 -25.45 -15.95
CA ILE A 494 21.48 -25.08 -17.37
C ILE A 494 22.72 -25.66 -18.06
N TYR A 495 23.91 -25.60 -17.45
CA TYR A 495 25.11 -26.21 -18.03
C TYR A 495 24.99 -27.74 -18.15
N SER A 496 24.39 -28.42 -17.16
CA SER A 496 24.17 -29.88 -17.27
C SER A 496 23.22 -30.28 -18.41
N THR A 497 22.14 -29.53 -18.64
CA THR A 497 21.19 -29.85 -19.72
C THR A 497 21.68 -29.39 -21.09
N HIS A 498 22.35 -28.24 -21.21
CA HIS A 498 22.90 -27.81 -22.50
C HIS A 498 24.03 -28.72 -22.97
N PHE A 499 24.91 -29.20 -22.08
CA PHE A 499 26.02 -30.08 -22.49
C PHE A 499 25.52 -31.42 -23.04
N LEU A 500 24.52 -32.03 -22.38
CA LEU A 500 23.90 -33.28 -22.85
C LEU A 500 23.11 -33.11 -24.16
N VAL A 501 22.39 -31.99 -24.34
CA VAL A 501 21.63 -31.73 -25.58
C VAL A 501 22.55 -31.36 -26.74
N SER A 502 23.65 -30.65 -26.50
CA SER A 502 24.64 -30.33 -27.53
C SER A 502 25.45 -31.55 -28.00
N ILE A 503 25.67 -32.54 -27.13
CA ILE A 503 26.32 -33.80 -27.51
C ILE A 503 25.35 -34.73 -28.25
N THR A 504 24.09 -34.84 -27.83
CA THR A 504 23.12 -35.74 -28.49
C THR A 504 22.59 -35.24 -29.84
N LEU A 505 22.57 -33.92 -30.12
CA LEU A 505 22.31 -33.40 -31.47
C LEU A 505 23.56 -33.38 -32.38
N GLY A 506 24.77 -33.62 -31.84
CA GLY A 506 26.02 -33.56 -32.60
C GLY A 506 26.39 -34.84 -33.36
N MET A 507 25.71 -35.97 -33.11
CA MET A 507 26.20 -37.31 -33.49
C MET A 507 25.32 -38.06 -34.51
N HIS A 508 24.57 -37.34 -35.37
CA HIS A 508 23.58 -37.97 -36.27
C HIS A 508 23.48 -37.37 -37.70
N LEU A 509 24.53 -36.69 -38.18
CA LEU A 509 24.62 -36.20 -39.57
C LEU A 509 26.00 -36.43 -40.20
N GLU A 510 26.49 -37.66 -40.13
CA GLU A 510 27.45 -38.19 -41.10
C GLU A 510 26.77 -39.23 -42.00
N SER A 511 27.28 -39.42 -43.22
CA SER A 511 26.69 -40.17 -44.32
C SER A 511 25.35 -39.62 -44.89
N ILE A 512 25.46 -38.86 -45.99
CA ILE A 512 24.78 -39.08 -47.29
C ILE A 512 25.24 -37.96 -48.22
N LYS A 513 25.93 -38.32 -49.31
CA LYS A 513 26.31 -37.40 -50.40
C LYS A 513 25.29 -37.55 -51.54
N ILE A 514 24.50 -36.51 -51.83
CA ILE A 514 23.80 -36.35 -53.11
C ILE A 514 23.99 -34.91 -53.61
N ASP A 515 23.94 -34.75 -54.93
CA ASP A 515 24.55 -33.67 -55.71
C ASP A 515 23.85 -32.28 -55.63
N ARG A 516 24.56 -31.22 -56.06
CA ARG A 516 24.38 -29.85 -55.59
C ARG A 516 23.57 -28.91 -56.47
N ASP A 517 23.43 -29.19 -57.77
CA ASP A 517 23.07 -28.14 -58.75
C ASP A 517 21.56 -27.95 -59.01
N SER A 518 20.70 -28.89 -58.62
CA SER A 518 19.25 -28.80 -58.94
C SER A 518 18.42 -27.91 -57.98
N TYR A 519 18.88 -27.69 -56.75
CA TYR A 519 18.01 -27.14 -55.69
C TYR A 519 18.00 -25.60 -55.57
N ILE A 520 18.93 -24.91 -56.25
CA ILE A 520 19.15 -23.46 -56.11
C ILE A 520 17.97 -22.60 -56.64
N LYS A 521 17.09 -23.15 -57.50
CA LYS A 521 16.08 -22.36 -58.23
C LYS A 521 14.64 -22.36 -57.67
N LYS A 522 14.36 -23.03 -56.53
CA LYS A 522 12.99 -23.08 -55.94
C LYS A 522 12.85 -22.81 -54.43
N LYS A 523 13.92 -22.74 -53.62
CA LYS A 523 13.81 -22.57 -52.15
C LYS A 523 13.54 -21.14 -51.63
N ARG A 524 12.91 -20.25 -52.42
CA ARG A 524 12.58 -18.87 -52.00
C ARG A 524 11.10 -18.59 -51.74
N THR A 525 10.21 -19.58 -51.94
CA THR A 525 8.74 -19.38 -51.87
C THR A 525 8.04 -20.21 -50.78
N LEU A 526 8.72 -21.18 -50.16
CA LEU A 526 8.14 -22.00 -49.08
C LEU A 526 8.50 -21.54 -47.66
N LEU A 527 9.50 -20.68 -47.50
CA LEU A 527 9.96 -20.23 -46.17
C LEU A 527 9.10 -19.08 -45.61
N THR A 528 8.36 -18.36 -46.46
CA THR A 528 7.48 -17.24 -46.08
C THR A 528 6.19 -17.73 -45.40
N LEU A 529 5.55 -18.76 -45.96
CA LEU A 529 4.25 -19.27 -45.48
C LEU A 529 4.31 -19.96 -44.11
N PHE A 530 5.48 -20.47 -43.69
CA PHE A 530 5.64 -21.09 -42.36
C PHE A 530 5.88 -20.05 -41.25
N VAL A 531 6.30 -18.83 -41.60
CA VAL A 531 6.56 -17.73 -40.64
C VAL A 531 5.25 -17.04 -40.23
N GLU A 532 4.33 -16.82 -41.18
CA GLU A 532 3.09 -16.09 -40.92
C GLU A 532 2.08 -16.87 -40.06
N ILE A 533 2.05 -18.21 -40.16
CA ILE A 533 1.14 -19.06 -39.37
C ILE A 533 1.55 -19.14 -37.90
N ILE A 534 2.86 -19.10 -37.59
CA ILE A 534 3.36 -19.14 -36.21
C ILE A 534 3.17 -17.79 -35.49
N GLN A 535 3.09 -16.68 -36.22
CA GLN A 535 2.97 -15.32 -35.65
C GLN A 535 1.60 -14.96 -35.04
N GLN A 536 0.57 -15.82 -35.10
CA GLN A 536 -0.78 -15.48 -34.61
C GLN A 536 -1.29 -16.27 -33.38
N LYS A 537 -0.54 -17.22 -32.80
CA LYS A 537 -1.03 -18.02 -31.64
C LYS A 537 -0.09 -18.21 -30.43
N VAL A 538 1.12 -17.64 -30.41
CA VAL A 538 2.06 -17.81 -29.28
C VAL A 538 2.61 -16.47 -28.77
N GLN A 539 1.77 -15.67 -28.09
CA GLN A 539 2.14 -14.32 -27.64
C GLN A 539 1.82 -14.01 -26.17
N ILE A 540 1.84 -15.02 -25.28
CA ILE A 540 1.57 -14.83 -23.83
C ILE A 540 2.75 -15.22 -22.90
N ASN A 541 3.56 -16.25 -23.20
CA ASN A 541 4.51 -16.79 -22.20
C ASN A 541 6.02 -16.61 -22.46
N ILE A 542 6.48 -16.28 -23.67
CA ILE A 542 7.93 -16.25 -23.97
C ILE A 542 8.58 -14.91 -23.58
N HIS A 543 7.89 -13.78 -23.72
CA HIS A 543 8.46 -12.47 -23.37
C HIS A 543 8.71 -12.31 -21.86
N TYR A 544 7.92 -12.96 -21.01
CA TYR A 544 8.14 -12.96 -19.55
C TYR A 544 9.39 -13.78 -19.19
N LEU A 545 9.60 -14.92 -19.87
CA LEU A 545 10.78 -15.77 -19.65
C LEU A 545 12.07 -15.09 -20.14
N ILE A 546 12.02 -14.42 -21.30
CA ILE A 546 13.16 -13.66 -21.84
C ILE A 546 13.46 -12.40 -20.99
N LEU A 547 12.46 -11.73 -20.43
CA LEU A 547 12.69 -10.63 -19.49
C LEU A 547 13.34 -11.10 -18.18
N VAL A 548 12.97 -12.28 -17.66
CA VAL A 548 13.68 -12.90 -16.51
C VAL A 548 15.16 -13.16 -16.88
N ILE A 549 15.42 -13.82 -18.02
CA ILE A 549 16.78 -14.16 -18.47
C ILE A 549 17.64 -12.91 -18.73
N ILE A 550 17.07 -11.83 -19.27
CA ILE A 550 17.79 -10.57 -19.53
C ILE A 550 18.02 -9.76 -18.23
N MET A 551 17.15 -9.90 -17.22
CA MET A 551 17.37 -9.28 -15.91
C MET A 551 18.49 -9.98 -15.11
N ASP A 552 18.65 -11.30 -15.24
CA ASP A 552 19.66 -12.07 -14.50
C ASP A 552 21.11 -11.86 -14.97
N PHE A 553 21.33 -11.55 -16.26
CA PHE A 553 22.68 -11.44 -16.83
C PHE A 553 23.56 -10.33 -16.21
N ASN A 554 22.96 -9.28 -15.63
CA ASN A 554 23.71 -8.18 -15.03
C ASN A 554 24.32 -8.51 -13.65
N ALA A 555 23.89 -9.60 -13.00
CA ALA A 555 24.32 -9.93 -11.64
C ALA A 555 25.67 -10.67 -11.56
N ILE A 556 26.20 -11.17 -12.68
CA ILE A 556 27.46 -11.93 -12.74
C ILE A 556 28.66 -11.01 -13.03
N TYR A 557 28.46 -9.89 -13.75
CA TYR A 557 29.53 -9.01 -14.24
C TYR A 557 30.03 -7.96 -13.22
N LEU A 558 30.13 -8.35 -11.94
CA LEU A 558 30.62 -7.49 -10.86
C LEU A 558 31.55 -8.20 -9.85
N LYS A 559 31.93 -9.47 -10.08
CA LYS A 559 32.88 -10.20 -9.22
C LYS A 559 34.30 -10.34 -9.78
N TYR A 560 34.56 -9.74 -10.96
CA TYR A 560 35.89 -9.62 -11.55
C TYR A 560 36.05 -8.21 -12.13
N LEU A 561 36.92 -7.40 -11.51
CA LEU A 561 37.86 -6.47 -12.15
C LEU A 561 38.65 -5.74 -11.04
N ASN A 562 39.93 -6.08 -10.91
CA ASN A 562 40.89 -5.31 -10.11
C ASN A 562 41.13 -3.91 -10.75
N PRO A 563 41.69 -2.93 -10.00
CA PRO A 563 41.85 -1.57 -10.50
C PRO A 563 42.88 -1.49 -11.65
N ILE A 564 42.39 -1.50 -12.89
CA ILE A 564 43.22 -1.28 -14.09
C ILE A 564 43.49 0.22 -14.25
N ASN A 565 44.77 0.59 -14.17
CA ASN A 565 45.29 1.92 -14.47
C ASN A 565 44.87 2.40 -15.87
N CYS A 566 44.38 3.64 -15.99
CA CYS A 566 44.25 4.29 -17.30
C CYS A 566 44.60 5.79 -17.28
N LYS A 567 45.90 6.07 -17.18
CA LYS A 567 46.45 7.39 -17.55
C LYS A 567 46.41 7.53 -19.09
N LYS A 568 45.42 8.23 -19.64
CA LYS A 568 45.50 9.04 -20.89
C LYS A 568 44.13 9.61 -21.30
N CYS A 569 43.93 10.91 -21.07
CA CYS A 569 42.98 11.74 -21.83
C CYS A 569 43.35 13.23 -21.68
N LYS A 570 44.49 13.63 -22.27
CA LYS A 570 44.75 15.04 -22.57
C LYS A 570 43.89 15.41 -23.79
N CYS A 571 42.89 16.26 -23.62
CA CYS A 571 42.37 17.06 -24.73
C CYS A 571 43.14 18.39 -24.72
N SER A 572 43.96 18.63 -25.74
CA SER A 572 44.63 19.91 -25.95
C SER A 572 43.63 21.00 -26.36
N ASN A 573 44.03 22.26 -26.19
CA ASN A 573 43.38 23.36 -26.88
C ASN A 573 43.57 23.16 -28.39
N ASP A 574 42.48 22.98 -29.14
CA ASP A 574 42.28 23.44 -30.54
C ASP A 574 41.03 22.81 -31.16
N TYR A 575 39.83 23.31 -30.81
CA TYR A 575 38.66 23.25 -31.71
C TYR A 575 37.65 24.37 -31.41
N LYS A 576 36.87 24.75 -32.43
CA LYS A 576 36.16 26.04 -32.54
C LYS A 576 35.03 26.24 -31.50
N LYS A 577 34.76 27.51 -31.21
CA LYS A 577 34.12 28.04 -29.97
C LYS A 577 32.63 27.70 -29.78
N ASP A 578 31.93 27.26 -30.83
CA ASP A 578 30.45 27.31 -30.90
C ASP A 578 29.70 26.01 -30.54
N LYS A 579 30.31 25.09 -29.76
CA LYS A 579 29.67 23.81 -29.37
C LYS A 579 29.66 23.49 -27.86
N CYS A 580 30.10 24.41 -26.99
CA CYS A 580 30.24 24.11 -25.55
C CYS A 580 28.93 24.18 -24.73
N ASP A 581 27.92 24.94 -25.16
CA ASP A 581 26.73 25.27 -24.33
C ASP A 581 25.78 24.09 -24.01
N GLN A 582 26.02 22.91 -24.58
CA GLN A 582 25.18 21.72 -24.35
C GLN A 582 25.73 20.79 -23.24
N ILE A 583 26.93 21.04 -22.72
CA ILE A 583 27.58 20.15 -21.73
C ILE A 583 27.08 20.40 -20.28
N LEU A 584 26.46 21.55 -20.02
CA LEU A 584 26.13 22.09 -18.68
C LEU A 584 24.93 21.45 -17.93
N TYR A 585 24.51 20.22 -18.26
CA TYR A 585 23.16 19.71 -17.92
C TYR A 585 23.03 18.29 -17.34
N ASN A 586 24.09 17.51 -17.19
CA ASN A 586 24.11 16.40 -16.21
C ASN A 586 24.79 16.89 -14.93
N PRO A 587 24.29 16.60 -13.71
CA PRO A 587 24.97 16.91 -12.46
C PRO A 587 26.15 15.92 -12.27
N PRO A 588 27.41 16.30 -12.52
CA PRO A 588 28.50 15.34 -12.57
C PRO A 588 29.19 15.25 -11.21
N SER A 589 29.45 14.03 -10.75
CA SER A 589 30.52 13.77 -9.78
C SER A 589 31.65 13.05 -10.46
N CYS A 590 32.77 13.74 -10.60
CA CYS A 590 34.07 13.14 -10.86
C CYS A 590 34.86 13.30 -9.55
N THR A 591 35.41 12.20 -9.04
CA THR A 591 36.17 12.15 -7.79
C THR A 591 37.66 12.27 -8.05
N ILE A 592 38.33 13.21 -7.36
CA ILE A 592 39.79 13.31 -7.21
C ILE A 592 40.08 13.75 -5.76
N ASN A 593 41.26 13.35 -5.26
CA ASN A 593 41.61 13.19 -3.84
C ASN A 593 41.66 14.44 -2.95
N ASN A 594 41.73 14.17 -1.65
CA ASN A 594 41.87 15.09 -0.51
C ASN A 594 43.20 15.87 -0.53
N GLU A 595 43.22 17.05 0.13
CA GLU A 595 44.24 17.37 1.14
C GLU A 595 43.79 18.50 2.10
N LYS A 596 44.33 18.47 3.33
CA LYS A 596 44.31 19.45 4.45
C LYS A 596 43.32 20.64 4.42
N PHE A 597 42.54 20.81 5.51
CA PHE A 597 42.93 21.67 6.65
C PHE A 597 42.06 21.42 7.89
N SER A 598 42.49 21.94 9.05
CA SER A 598 42.03 21.59 10.39
C SER A 598 41.18 22.67 11.09
N GLU A 599 40.69 22.31 12.28
CA GLU A 599 40.14 23.18 13.35
C GLU A 599 38.74 23.83 13.20
N ILE A 600 38.17 24.13 14.37
CA ILE A 600 36.94 24.89 14.69
C ILE A 600 35.58 24.22 14.40
N GLU A 601 34.90 23.88 15.51
CA GLU A 601 33.44 23.78 15.76
C GLU A 601 32.55 22.72 15.06
N ASN A 602 32.23 21.69 15.86
CA ASN A 602 30.92 21.05 16.09
C ASN A 602 29.77 21.13 15.05
N GLU A 603 29.23 19.94 14.78
CA GLU A 603 27.84 19.68 14.35
C GLU A 603 27.38 20.26 12.99
N SER A 604 28.12 19.92 11.94
CA SER A 604 27.59 19.78 10.58
C SER A 604 28.36 18.69 9.83
N TYR A 605 27.75 17.52 9.65
CA TYR A 605 28.46 16.25 9.38
C TYR A 605 28.71 15.91 7.89
N VAL A 606 28.77 16.88 6.97
CA VAL A 606 29.03 16.60 5.54
C VAL A 606 30.11 17.52 4.97
N LYS A 607 31.27 16.96 4.59
CA LYS A 607 32.35 17.66 3.89
C LYS A 607 32.56 17.17 2.46
N THR A 608 32.21 15.93 2.16
CA THR A 608 32.43 15.25 0.87
C THR A 608 31.12 14.82 0.17
N LYS A 609 31.20 14.42 -1.11
CA LYS A 609 30.03 13.86 -1.81
C LYS A 609 29.71 12.44 -1.34
N GLU A 610 30.69 11.58 -1.09
CA GLU A 610 30.47 10.25 -0.52
C GLU A 610 29.69 10.35 0.81
N GLU A 611 30.12 11.20 1.75
CA GLU A 611 29.37 11.45 2.99
C GLU A 611 27.94 11.95 2.73
N PHE A 612 27.76 12.87 1.77
CA PHE A 612 26.42 13.33 1.40
C PHE A 612 25.54 12.20 0.84
N LEU A 613 26.10 11.34 -0.02
CA LEU A 613 25.37 10.20 -0.59
C LEU A 613 25.06 9.14 0.45
N ASP A 614 25.98 8.83 1.36
CA ASP A 614 25.77 7.81 2.39
C ASP A 614 24.86 8.30 3.52
N GLN A 615 24.94 9.58 3.90
CA GLN A 615 23.89 10.18 4.74
C GLN A 615 22.55 10.27 4.02
N LYS A 616 22.52 10.56 2.72
CA LYS A 616 21.28 10.50 1.94
C LYS A 616 20.71 9.07 1.97
N LYS A 617 21.49 8.02 1.71
CA LYS A 617 21.05 6.61 1.85
C LYS A 617 20.55 6.28 3.26
N CYS A 618 21.25 6.75 4.30
CA CYS A 618 20.96 6.41 5.69
C CYS A 618 19.76 7.20 6.27
N LEU A 619 19.52 8.43 5.80
CA LEU A 619 18.41 9.28 6.24
C LEU A 619 17.17 9.14 5.36
N SER A 620 17.28 8.77 4.08
CA SER A 620 16.15 8.74 3.13
C SER A 620 15.16 7.58 3.32
N MET A 621 14.88 7.14 4.54
CA MET A 621 13.63 6.42 4.85
C MET A 621 13.13 6.45 6.31
N LYS A 622 13.34 7.54 7.06
CA LYS A 622 12.42 7.96 8.13
C LYS A 622 12.24 9.48 8.13
N LEU A 623 11.03 9.93 8.49
CA LEU A 623 10.71 11.31 8.84
C LEU A 623 11.10 12.40 7.80
N PRO A 624 10.28 12.64 6.77
CA PRO A 624 10.08 14.02 6.33
C PRO A 624 9.38 14.77 7.47
N TYR A 625 10.16 15.46 8.33
CA TYR A 625 9.55 16.45 9.21
C TYR A 625 8.96 17.56 8.32
N ARG A 626 7.74 17.99 8.65
CA ARG A 626 7.14 19.17 8.03
C ARG A 626 7.92 20.40 8.52
N TRP A 627 8.27 21.30 7.60
CA TRP A 627 8.75 22.63 7.98
C TRP A 627 7.60 23.47 8.57
N ASP A 628 7.94 24.38 9.46
CA ASP A 628 7.07 25.51 9.74
C ASP A 628 7.05 26.44 8.51
N THR A 629 5.94 27.14 8.25
CA THR A 629 5.80 27.97 7.03
C THR A 629 6.63 29.25 7.07
N ASN A 630 7.09 29.66 8.26
CA ASN A 630 8.08 30.71 8.45
C ASN A 630 9.47 30.07 8.59
N ILE A 631 10.36 30.31 7.64
CA ILE A 631 11.69 29.68 7.57
C ILE A 631 12.78 30.77 7.55
N ASP A 632 13.67 30.77 8.53
CA ASP A 632 14.89 31.58 8.48
C ASP A 632 15.84 31.04 7.40
N TYR A 633 16.56 31.90 6.67
CA TYR A 633 17.60 31.47 5.75
C TYR A 633 18.84 32.35 5.74
N ILE A 634 19.97 31.70 5.44
CA ILE A 634 21.31 32.29 5.34
C ILE A 634 21.83 32.00 3.93
N VAL A 635 22.57 32.94 3.36
CA VAL A 635 23.24 32.79 2.07
C VAL A 635 24.75 32.95 2.27
N GLY A 636 25.51 31.90 1.91
CA GLY A 636 26.96 31.84 2.00
C GLY A 636 27.65 32.92 1.16
N LYS A 637 28.86 33.31 1.58
CA LYS A 637 29.55 34.53 1.09
C LYS A 637 29.70 34.60 -0.43
N GLU A 638 29.92 33.46 -1.11
CA GLU A 638 30.15 33.39 -2.56
C GLU A 638 28.89 33.38 -3.44
N ILE A 639 27.68 33.28 -2.85
CA ILE A 639 26.42 33.19 -3.61
C ILE A 639 25.80 34.57 -3.76
N ASN A 640 25.33 34.93 -4.98
CA ASN A 640 24.52 36.14 -5.13
C ASN A 640 23.18 35.97 -4.37
N LYS A 641 23.07 36.74 -3.29
CA LYS A 641 21.91 36.83 -2.38
C LYS A 641 20.62 37.17 -3.11
N GLU A 642 20.68 37.96 -4.18
CA GLU A 642 19.52 38.35 -4.99
C GLU A 642 18.91 37.15 -5.73
N ILE A 643 19.74 36.24 -6.23
CA ILE A 643 19.28 35.06 -6.98
C ILE A 643 18.56 34.09 -6.03
N VAL A 644 19.11 33.88 -4.82
CA VAL A 644 18.43 33.10 -3.77
C VAL A 644 17.17 33.80 -3.27
N HIS A 645 17.21 35.11 -3.01
CA HIS A 645 16.04 35.86 -2.58
C HIS A 645 14.91 35.82 -3.62
N LYS A 646 15.22 36.05 -4.89
CA LYS A 646 14.27 35.94 -6.01
C LYS A 646 13.72 34.52 -6.17
N THR A 647 14.55 33.51 -5.95
CA THR A 647 14.15 32.09 -5.96
C THR A 647 13.14 31.80 -4.85
N LEU A 648 13.44 32.21 -3.61
CA LEU A 648 12.54 32.06 -2.46
C LEU A 648 11.26 32.86 -2.66
N LYS A 649 11.36 34.07 -3.23
CA LYS A 649 10.24 34.95 -3.51
C LYS A 649 9.22 34.32 -4.47
N MET A 650 9.67 33.57 -5.47
CA MET A 650 8.77 32.79 -6.34
C MET A 650 7.97 31.72 -5.57
N ILE A 651 8.54 31.13 -4.51
CA ILE A 651 7.83 30.19 -3.63
C ILE A 651 6.88 30.94 -2.71
N GLU A 652 7.33 32.04 -2.07
CA GLU A 652 6.44 32.90 -1.27
C GLU A 652 5.24 33.38 -2.07
N ASP A 653 5.42 33.78 -3.34
CA ASP A 653 4.39 34.46 -4.11
C ASP A 653 3.22 33.56 -4.50
N GLU A 654 3.46 32.25 -4.62
CA GLU A 654 2.48 31.22 -4.94
C GLU A 654 2.03 30.37 -3.73
N THR A 655 2.54 30.60 -2.51
CA THR A 655 2.24 29.77 -1.34
C THR A 655 2.05 30.57 -0.03
N CYS A 656 1.78 29.87 1.08
CA CYS A 656 1.78 30.42 2.43
C CYS A 656 3.19 30.61 3.05
N PHE A 657 4.26 30.15 2.39
CA PHE A 657 5.61 30.25 2.95
C PHE A 657 6.10 31.69 3.08
N LYS A 658 6.93 31.93 4.10
CA LYS A 658 7.68 33.16 4.35
C LYS A 658 9.14 32.82 4.60
N PHE A 659 10.04 33.49 3.90
CA PHE A 659 11.48 33.26 4.03
C PHE A 659 12.17 34.50 4.60
N LYS A 660 12.56 34.43 5.89
CA LYS A 660 13.23 35.53 6.59
C LYS A 660 14.74 35.42 6.43
N ARG A 661 15.38 36.42 5.83
CA ARG A 661 16.85 36.41 5.68
C ARG A 661 17.52 36.81 6.99
N ILE A 662 18.49 36.02 7.44
CA ILE A 662 19.33 36.33 8.61
C ILE A 662 20.84 36.23 8.25
N PHE A 663 21.71 36.58 9.20
CA PHE A 663 23.16 36.73 8.97
C PHE A 663 24.05 35.75 9.76
N LYS A 664 23.53 35.15 10.84
CA LYS A 664 24.15 34.10 11.66
C LYS A 664 23.06 33.07 12.00
N LYS A 665 23.43 31.84 12.38
CA LYS A 665 22.47 30.89 12.98
C LYS A 665 21.92 31.49 14.27
N ASN A 666 20.62 31.40 14.53
CA ASN A 666 20.06 31.62 15.87
C ASN A 666 20.08 30.28 16.63
N LEU A 667 20.31 30.29 17.94
CA LEU A 667 20.31 29.04 18.74
C LEU A 667 18.90 28.47 18.89
N ASN A 668 18.77 27.14 18.81
CA ASN A 668 17.52 26.37 18.90
C ASN A 668 16.44 26.66 17.84
N THR A 669 16.66 27.58 16.90
CA THR A 669 15.76 27.83 15.77
C THR A 669 16.03 26.84 14.63
N GLN A 670 15.34 27.00 13.49
CA GLN A 670 15.45 26.13 12.33
C GLN A 670 15.48 26.99 11.08
N GLY A 671 16.19 26.55 10.04
CA GLY A 671 16.28 27.31 8.80
C GLY A 671 17.14 26.65 7.74
N ILE A 672 17.45 27.39 6.69
CA ILE A 672 18.17 26.88 5.50
C ILE A 672 19.45 27.68 5.26
N ILE A 673 20.60 27.02 5.12
CA ILE A 673 21.87 27.63 4.70
C ILE A 673 22.15 27.25 3.24
N TYR A 674 22.09 28.22 2.33
CA TYR A 674 22.59 28.05 0.97
C TYR A 674 24.11 28.23 0.97
N ASN A 675 24.88 27.22 0.58
CA ASN A 675 26.35 27.29 0.55
C ASN A 675 26.94 26.73 -0.75
N ILE A 676 28.13 27.20 -1.15
CA ILE A 676 28.86 26.61 -2.29
C ILE A 676 29.52 25.30 -1.86
N SER A 677 29.59 24.34 -2.80
CA SER A 677 30.25 23.06 -2.63
C SER A 677 30.84 22.56 -3.96
N THR A 678 31.62 21.48 -3.91
CA THR A 678 32.07 20.73 -5.10
C THR A 678 30.91 20.01 -5.81
N PHE A 679 29.84 19.69 -5.07
CA PHE A 679 28.63 19.04 -5.56
C PHE A 679 27.38 19.94 -5.41
N HIS A 680 26.28 19.52 -6.05
CA HIS A 680 24.97 20.12 -5.88
C HIS A 680 24.03 19.09 -5.23
N GLY A 681 23.35 19.47 -4.15
CA GLY A 681 22.48 18.56 -3.42
C GLY A 681 21.80 19.19 -2.21
N SER A 682 20.68 18.61 -1.82
CA SER A 682 19.94 18.90 -0.59
C SER A 682 19.27 17.62 -0.09
N PHE A 683 19.00 17.56 1.22
CA PHE A 683 18.17 16.49 1.79
C PHE A 683 16.69 16.72 1.45
N ILE A 684 15.90 15.63 1.41
CA ILE A 684 14.46 15.72 1.13
C ILE A 684 13.69 15.88 2.44
N GLY A 685 13.00 17.02 2.57
CA GLY A 685 12.33 17.43 3.81
C GLY A 685 13.31 18.01 4.83
N LYS A 686 12.75 18.44 5.97
CA LYS A 686 13.53 18.79 7.17
C LYS A 686 14.07 17.50 7.78
N VAL A 687 15.39 17.36 7.81
CA VAL A 687 16.12 16.23 8.46
C VAL A 687 16.90 16.68 9.69
N VAL A 688 17.16 17.98 9.85
CA VAL A 688 17.81 18.58 11.02
C VAL A 688 16.75 19.05 12.02
N LYS A 689 16.99 18.84 13.32
CA LYS A 689 16.13 19.29 14.42
C LYS A 689 16.83 20.42 15.18
N ASN A 690 16.18 21.59 15.27
CA ASN A 690 16.63 22.77 16.03
C ASN A 690 18.01 23.32 15.61
N ASP A 691 18.38 23.11 14.34
CA ASP A 691 19.50 23.77 13.66
C ASP A 691 19.18 23.92 12.15
N TYR A 692 20.07 24.59 11.40
CA TYR A 692 19.92 24.98 10.01
C TYR A 692 20.41 23.89 9.03
N GLN A 693 19.55 23.54 8.08
CA GLN A 693 19.83 22.53 7.05
C GLN A 693 20.54 23.15 5.84
N TYR A 694 21.60 22.49 5.36
CA TYR A 694 22.38 22.98 4.22
C TYR A 694 21.77 22.59 2.87
N ILE A 695 21.76 23.55 1.94
CA ILE A 695 21.58 23.36 0.50
C ILE A 695 22.92 23.64 -0.18
N TYR A 696 23.50 22.61 -0.77
CA TYR A 696 24.79 22.67 -1.45
C TYR A 696 24.61 23.03 -2.92
N LEU A 697 25.26 24.11 -3.35
CA LEU A 697 25.24 24.60 -4.73
C LEU A 697 26.64 24.43 -5.35
N ARG A 698 26.75 23.59 -6.38
CA ARG A 698 27.98 23.51 -7.19
C ARG A 698 28.23 24.84 -7.90
N LYS A 699 29.49 25.29 -7.96
CA LYS A 699 29.90 26.47 -8.74
C LYS A 699 29.39 26.40 -10.19
N GLY A 700 28.67 27.43 -10.63
CA GLY A 700 27.87 27.49 -11.86
C GLY A 700 26.37 27.20 -11.69
N SER A 701 25.94 26.62 -10.57
CA SER A 701 24.53 26.37 -10.23
C SER A 701 23.91 27.49 -9.38
N GLU A 702 24.72 28.24 -8.63
CA GLU A 702 24.30 29.44 -7.87
C GLU A 702 23.75 30.57 -8.76
N LYS A 703 23.98 30.48 -10.08
CA LYS A 703 23.46 31.40 -11.10
C LYS A 703 22.17 30.89 -11.77
N LYS A 704 21.73 29.67 -11.48
CA LYS A 704 20.60 28.99 -12.16
C LYS A 704 19.40 28.87 -11.22
N ILE A 705 18.48 29.83 -11.28
CA ILE A 705 17.24 29.89 -10.46
C ILE A 705 16.52 28.53 -10.39
N GLY A 706 16.37 27.82 -11.51
CA GLY A 706 15.70 26.51 -11.55
C GLY A 706 16.40 25.39 -10.76
N LEU A 707 17.74 25.43 -10.61
CA LEU A 707 18.47 24.48 -9.76
C LEU A 707 18.36 24.85 -8.27
N ILE A 708 18.32 26.14 -7.95
CA ILE A 708 18.09 26.60 -6.58
C ILE A 708 16.66 26.23 -6.18
N LEU A 709 15.65 26.56 -6.99
CA LEU A 709 14.24 26.14 -6.81
C LEU A 709 14.14 24.64 -6.57
N TYR A 710 14.75 23.81 -7.44
CA TYR A 710 14.76 22.36 -7.33
C TYR A 710 15.31 21.88 -5.97
N ALA A 711 16.47 22.40 -5.55
CA ALA A 711 17.07 22.03 -4.27
C ALA A 711 16.29 22.55 -3.05
N THR A 712 15.64 23.72 -3.17
CA THR A 712 14.76 24.28 -2.15
C THR A 712 13.49 23.46 -1.99
N VAL A 713 12.79 23.08 -3.07
CA VAL A 713 11.53 22.32 -2.91
C VAL A 713 11.75 20.87 -2.51
N ASN A 714 12.89 20.26 -2.88
CA ASN A 714 13.38 19.03 -2.25
C ASN A 714 13.54 19.24 -0.74
N THR A 715 14.20 20.32 -0.31
CA THR A 715 14.35 20.66 1.12
C THR A 715 13.00 20.82 1.81
N LEU A 716 11.99 21.38 1.14
CA LEU A 716 10.61 21.47 1.64
C LEU A 716 9.84 20.13 1.63
N GLY A 717 10.45 19.02 1.20
CA GLY A 717 9.88 17.67 1.30
C GLY A 717 9.17 17.14 0.05
N MET A 718 9.26 17.84 -1.08
CA MET A 718 8.87 17.25 -2.36
C MET A 718 9.90 16.21 -2.80
N TYR A 719 9.45 15.19 -3.54
CA TYR A 719 10.31 14.15 -4.12
C TYR A 719 10.34 14.30 -5.64
N ASN A 720 11.38 13.74 -6.28
CA ASN A 720 11.48 13.73 -7.73
C ASN A 720 10.28 13.03 -8.40
N GLU A 721 9.72 13.65 -9.44
CA GLU A 721 8.49 13.15 -10.09
C GLU A 721 8.72 11.77 -10.73
N HIS A 722 9.90 11.54 -11.32
CA HIS A 722 10.29 10.25 -11.89
C HIS A 722 10.54 9.14 -10.85
N MET A 723 10.37 9.40 -9.55
CA MET A 723 10.47 8.39 -8.48
C MET A 723 9.09 7.94 -7.95
N ARG A 724 7.98 8.49 -8.47
CA ARG A 724 6.61 8.16 -8.02
C ARG A 724 6.24 6.68 -8.18
N PRO A 725 5.39 6.12 -7.28
CA PRO A 725 4.82 4.77 -7.39
C PRO A 725 4.10 4.47 -8.72
N ASP A 726 3.46 5.48 -9.32
CA ASP A 726 2.65 5.35 -10.54
C ASP A 726 3.44 5.61 -11.84
N ARG A 727 4.72 6.02 -11.75
CA ARG A 727 5.54 6.45 -12.90
C ARG A 727 5.54 5.47 -14.08
N GLY A 728 5.43 4.17 -13.81
CA GLY A 728 5.47 3.11 -14.83
C GLY A 728 4.31 3.15 -15.84
N LYS A 729 3.29 3.97 -15.58
CA LYS A 729 2.18 4.30 -16.51
C LYS A 729 2.50 5.47 -17.46
N HIS A 730 3.58 6.20 -17.20
CA HIS A 730 3.92 7.49 -17.82
C HIS A 730 5.30 7.47 -18.50
N ILE A 731 6.29 6.89 -17.83
CA ILE A 731 7.68 6.77 -18.30
C ILE A 731 8.22 5.33 -18.18
N ARG A 732 9.13 5.00 -19.11
CA ARG A 732 10.08 3.90 -19.01
C ARG A 732 11.39 4.43 -18.43
N VAL A 733 12.07 3.62 -17.63
CA VAL A 733 13.43 3.90 -17.12
C VAL A 733 14.38 2.83 -17.65
N ASN A 734 15.42 3.26 -18.37
CA ASN A 734 16.41 2.40 -18.99
C ASN A 734 17.58 2.17 -18.03
N PHE A 735 17.40 1.26 -17.07
CA PHE A 735 18.43 0.90 -16.09
C PHE A 735 19.76 0.46 -16.73
N GLU A 736 19.73 -0.11 -17.92
CA GLU A 736 20.92 -0.45 -18.72
C GLU A 736 21.77 0.77 -19.12
N ASN A 737 21.18 1.95 -19.28
CA ASN A 737 21.87 3.18 -19.70
C ASN A 737 22.34 4.05 -18.51
N ILE A 738 21.90 3.74 -17.29
CA ILE A 738 22.21 4.50 -16.07
C ILE A 738 23.61 4.12 -15.55
N ASP A 739 24.37 5.09 -15.04
CA ASP A 739 25.60 4.86 -14.29
C ASP A 739 25.33 3.96 -13.06
N LYS A 740 26.11 2.89 -12.89
CA LYS A 740 25.91 1.91 -11.80
C LYS A 740 25.83 2.55 -10.42
N ASN A 741 26.54 3.64 -10.17
CA ASN A 741 26.57 4.36 -8.89
C ASN A 741 25.31 5.23 -8.66
N ALA A 742 24.54 5.52 -9.70
CA ALA A 742 23.37 6.39 -9.68
C ALA A 742 22.02 5.66 -9.74
N ILE A 743 22.01 4.33 -9.89
CA ILE A 743 20.79 3.51 -10.03
C ILE A 743 19.74 3.79 -8.91
N MET A 744 20.20 4.07 -7.69
CA MET A 744 19.35 4.43 -6.54
C MET A 744 18.48 5.67 -6.77
N GLU A 745 18.97 6.67 -7.51
CA GLU A 745 18.24 7.91 -7.83
C GLU A 745 17.05 7.67 -8.80
N PHE A 746 16.91 6.44 -9.29
CA PHE A 746 15.83 5.97 -10.15
C PHE A 746 15.01 4.86 -9.49
N TYR A 747 15.13 4.62 -8.19
CA TYR A 747 14.24 3.69 -7.50
C TYR A 747 12.85 4.28 -7.27
N VAL A 748 11.84 3.40 -7.33
CA VAL A 748 10.45 3.76 -7.06
C VAL A 748 10.27 3.86 -5.55
N LEU A 749 9.81 5.02 -5.09
CA LEU A 749 9.56 5.27 -3.67
C LEU A 749 8.38 4.45 -3.16
N ASN A 750 8.44 4.02 -1.89
CA ASN A 750 7.36 3.25 -1.29
C ASN A 750 6.11 4.12 -1.08
N GLY A 751 4.98 3.69 -1.65
CA GLY A 751 3.73 4.48 -1.69
C GLY A 751 3.15 4.89 -0.32
N SER A 752 3.52 4.22 0.77
CA SER A 752 3.15 4.63 2.14
C SER A 752 3.81 5.93 2.60
N ASN A 753 4.89 6.37 1.95
CA ASN A 753 5.72 7.47 2.43
C ASN A 753 5.37 8.81 1.76
N ILE A 754 4.78 8.75 0.56
CA ILE A 754 4.37 9.89 -0.28
C ILE A 754 2.87 10.09 -0.17
N ASN A 755 2.41 11.33 -0.22
CA ASN A 755 1.04 11.66 -0.58
C ASN A 755 1.06 12.52 -1.84
N SER A 756 0.47 12.05 -2.94
CA SER A 756 0.30 12.86 -4.16
C SER A 756 -0.96 13.72 -4.11
N TYR A 757 -1.80 13.61 -3.08
CA TYR A 757 -3.06 14.33 -2.91
C TYR A 757 -4.06 14.12 -4.07
N GLY A 758 -3.92 13.03 -4.82
CA GLY A 758 -4.69 12.76 -6.04
C GLY A 758 -4.26 13.60 -7.25
N ILE A 759 -3.11 14.28 -7.17
CA ILE A 759 -2.48 15.02 -8.27
C ILE A 759 -1.82 14.03 -9.23
N ASP A 760 -2.08 14.23 -10.52
CA ASP A 760 -1.61 13.37 -11.61
C ASP A 760 -0.10 13.53 -11.86
N TYR A 761 0.51 12.57 -12.59
CA TYR A 761 1.93 12.64 -12.95
C TYR A 761 2.24 13.83 -13.88
N ASP A 762 3.15 14.73 -13.52
CA ASP A 762 3.42 15.95 -14.29
C ASP A 762 4.81 15.96 -14.97
N TYR A 763 4.84 15.66 -16.26
CA TYR A 763 6.04 15.77 -17.10
C TYR A 763 6.62 17.20 -17.19
N GLY A 764 5.82 18.23 -16.83
CA GLY A 764 6.25 19.63 -16.74
C GLY A 764 6.83 20.04 -15.39
N SER A 765 6.83 19.13 -14.39
CA SER A 765 7.39 19.39 -13.05
C SER A 765 8.87 19.75 -13.10
N LEU A 766 9.29 20.71 -12.27
CA LEU A 766 10.70 21.05 -12.06
C LEU A 766 11.50 19.86 -11.49
N LEU A 767 10.81 18.97 -10.77
CA LEU A 767 11.36 17.82 -10.06
C LEU A 767 11.51 16.57 -10.95
N HIS A 768 11.17 16.66 -12.24
CA HIS A 768 11.37 15.56 -13.18
C HIS A 768 12.78 15.62 -13.79
N TYR A 769 13.58 14.56 -13.62
CA TYR A 769 14.90 14.46 -14.26
C TYR A 769 14.80 14.48 -15.80
N GLY A 770 15.82 15.05 -16.44
CA GLY A 770 15.95 15.05 -17.89
C GLY A 770 16.22 13.66 -18.46
N ASN A 771 15.87 13.45 -19.73
CA ASN A 771 15.94 12.16 -20.40
C ASN A 771 17.31 11.46 -20.39
N ILE A 772 18.43 12.19 -20.26
CA ILE A 772 19.80 11.66 -20.19
C ILE A 772 20.47 11.79 -18.81
N ALA A 773 19.69 12.09 -17.76
CA ALA A 773 20.20 12.22 -16.39
C ALA A 773 20.93 10.93 -15.96
N TYR A 774 22.14 11.08 -15.41
CA TYR A 774 23.01 9.97 -15.00
C TYR A 774 23.27 8.90 -16.09
N SER A 775 23.14 9.27 -17.37
CA SER A 775 23.47 8.39 -18.49
C SER A 775 24.96 8.13 -18.59
N LYS A 776 25.35 6.86 -18.67
CA LYS A 776 26.75 6.41 -18.77
C LYS A 776 27.38 6.69 -20.15
N ASP A 777 26.56 6.74 -21.20
CA ASP A 777 26.97 6.84 -22.61
C ASP A 777 26.13 7.86 -23.41
N ARG A 778 25.41 8.75 -22.70
CA ARG A 778 24.46 9.75 -23.21
C ARG A 778 23.19 9.20 -23.90
N LYS A 779 22.93 7.88 -23.87
CA LYS A 779 21.60 7.33 -24.25
C LYS A 779 20.50 7.74 -23.25
N PRO A 780 19.21 7.74 -23.65
CA PRO A 780 18.12 8.02 -22.73
C PRO A 780 18.05 7.04 -21.56
N THR A 781 18.04 7.59 -20.33
CA THR A 781 17.78 6.89 -19.07
C THR A 781 16.32 6.99 -18.65
N ILE A 782 15.59 8.02 -19.12
CA ILE A 782 14.14 8.16 -18.98
C ILE A 782 13.51 8.49 -20.33
N GLU A 783 12.44 7.79 -20.69
CA GLU A 783 11.65 8.01 -21.90
C GLU A 783 10.15 8.00 -21.57
N ALA A 784 9.39 8.96 -22.09
CA ALA A 784 7.93 8.96 -21.98
C ALA A 784 7.29 8.11 -23.09
N TYR A 785 6.20 7.40 -22.78
CA TYR A 785 5.53 6.53 -23.75
C TYR A 785 4.88 7.27 -24.94
N ILE A 786 4.70 8.59 -24.83
CA ILE A 786 4.24 9.46 -25.92
C ILE A 786 5.37 10.46 -26.17
N ASP A 787 6.07 10.33 -27.30
CA ASP A 787 7.35 11.02 -27.57
C ASP A 787 7.31 12.54 -27.38
N GLY A 788 6.19 13.20 -27.66
CA GLY A 788 6.07 14.65 -27.44
C GLY A 788 6.38 15.11 -26.00
N TYR A 789 6.19 14.25 -24.99
CA TYR A 789 6.58 14.54 -23.61
C TYR A 789 8.11 14.52 -23.37
N ASN A 790 8.91 13.88 -24.24
CA ASN A 790 10.38 13.79 -24.09
C ASN A 790 11.09 15.16 -24.15
N LYS A 791 10.47 16.20 -24.75
CA LYS A 791 10.97 17.59 -24.71
C LYS A 791 10.38 18.45 -23.60
N MET A 792 9.49 17.92 -22.76
CA MET A 792 8.96 18.63 -21.59
C MET A 792 9.82 18.37 -20.34
N ILE A 793 10.27 17.13 -20.16
CA ILE A 793 11.00 16.69 -18.95
C ILE A 793 12.39 17.33 -18.81
N GLY A 794 12.78 17.65 -17.57
CA GLY A 794 14.12 18.17 -17.24
C GLY A 794 14.40 19.62 -17.67
N HIS A 795 13.38 20.44 -17.94
CA HIS A 795 13.55 21.81 -18.44
C HIS A 795 14.21 22.79 -17.44
N LEU A 796 14.12 22.51 -16.14
CA LEU A 796 14.80 23.20 -15.03
C LEU A 796 14.73 24.74 -15.07
N GLN A 797 13.54 25.31 -15.34
CA GLN A 797 13.32 26.77 -15.38
C GLN A 797 12.41 27.31 -14.27
N LYS A 798 11.26 26.66 -14.03
CA LYS A 798 10.25 27.08 -13.04
C LYS A 798 9.51 25.86 -12.48
N LEU A 799 8.89 26.02 -11.31
CA LEU A 799 7.88 25.09 -10.80
C LEU A 799 6.64 25.09 -11.70
N SER A 800 6.00 23.93 -11.85
CA SER A 800 4.72 23.77 -12.56
C SER A 800 3.54 24.21 -11.69
N PHE A 801 2.34 24.28 -12.28
CA PHE A 801 1.12 24.50 -11.51
C PHE A 801 0.88 23.39 -10.47
N ASN A 802 1.16 22.13 -10.82
CA ASN A 802 1.01 21.00 -9.92
C ASN A 802 2.11 20.94 -8.84
N ASP A 803 3.33 21.43 -9.12
CA ASP A 803 4.38 21.59 -8.10
C ASP A 803 3.90 22.52 -6.96
N TYR A 804 3.40 23.72 -7.30
CA TYR A 804 2.85 24.67 -6.31
C TYR A 804 1.59 24.13 -5.63
N LYS A 805 0.69 23.46 -6.38
CA LYS A 805 -0.51 22.81 -5.83
C LYS A 805 -0.14 21.76 -4.78
N LEU A 806 0.89 20.95 -5.01
CA LEU A 806 1.36 19.94 -4.07
C LEU A 806 1.93 20.58 -2.79
N LEU A 807 2.74 21.64 -2.91
CA LEU A 807 3.20 22.42 -1.74
C LEU A 807 2.00 22.99 -0.96
N ASN A 808 1.04 23.62 -1.64
CA ASN A 808 -0.11 24.25 -0.99
C ASN A 808 -1.04 23.23 -0.33
N MET A 809 -1.29 22.06 -0.94
CA MET A 809 -2.06 20.99 -0.33
C MET A 809 -1.34 20.29 0.85
N HIS A 810 -0.01 20.38 0.93
CA HIS A 810 0.76 19.85 2.05
C HIS A 810 0.93 20.85 3.21
N TYR A 811 1.23 22.12 2.88
CA TYR A 811 1.62 23.14 3.86
C TYR A 811 0.52 24.16 4.18
N CYS A 812 -0.31 24.52 3.20
CA CYS A 812 -1.17 25.72 3.24
C CYS A 812 -2.68 25.39 3.25
N ALA A 813 -3.04 24.12 3.36
CA ALA A 813 -4.44 23.66 3.30
C ALA A 813 -5.34 24.15 4.46
N ASN A 814 -4.76 24.82 5.46
CA ASN A 814 -5.44 25.33 6.66
C ASN A 814 -5.52 26.87 6.72
N GLU A 815 -4.90 27.62 5.79
CA GLU A 815 -4.94 29.10 5.81
C GLU A 815 -6.38 29.63 5.65
N CYS A 816 -7.18 28.95 4.83
CA CYS A 816 -8.56 29.32 4.55
C CYS A 816 -9.55 28.55 5.43
N LYS A 817 -10.27 29.28 6.29
CA LYS A 817 -11.30 28.74 7.20
C LYS A 817 -12.48 28.10 6.43
N THR A 818 -12.90 28.73 5.34
CA THR A 818 -13.95 28.26 4.43
C THR A 818 -13.33 27.66 3.17
N LYS A 819 -13.94 26.60 2.63
CA LYS A 819 -13.44 25.91 1.42
C LYS A 819 -14.16 26.39 0.17
N LEU A 820 -13.40 26.87 -0.82
CA LEU A 820 -13.92 27.30 -2.12
C LEU A 820 -13.91 26.14 -3.14
N LEU A 821 -14.96 26.03 -3.95
CA LEU A 821 -15.05 25.02 -5.01
C LEU A 821 -14.32 25.49 -6.27
N CYS A 822 -13.13 24.94 -6.52
CA CYS A 822 -12.34 25.22 -7.71
C CYS A 822 -12.60 24.20 -8.83
N TYR A 823 -13.14 24.66 -9.95
CA TYR A 823 -13.35 23.87 -11.16
C TYR A 823 -12.04 23.60 -11.90
N ASN A 824 -12.10 22.73 -12.91
CA ASN A 824 -11.01 22.44 -13.85
C ASN A 824 -9.66 22.18 -13.15
N SER A 825 -9.68 21.45 -12.03
CA SER A 825 -8.49 21.09 -11.21
C SER A 825 -7.69 22.27 -10.62
N GLY A 826 -8.29 23.46 -10.52
CA GLY A 826 -7.77 24.55 -9.69
C GLY A 826 -7.73 24.21 -8.20
N TYR A 827 -7.17 25.10 -7.39
CA TYR A 827 -7.16 25.00 -5.93
C TYR A 827 -7.33 26.38 -5.30
N GLN A 828 -7.85 26.46 -4.08
CA GLN A 828 -8.11 27.72 -3.39
C GLN A 828 -6.78 28.45 -3.11
N ASP A 829 -6.71 29.75 -3.39
CA ASP A 829 -5.51 30.54 -3.17
C ASP A 829 -5.29 30.73 -1.66
N PRO A 830 -4.18 30.22 -1.06
CA PRO A 830 -3.95 30.34 0.37
C PRO A 830 -3.74 31.80 0.84
N LYS A 831 -3.59 32.75 -0.09
CA LYS A 831 -3.52 34.19 0.20
C LYS A 831 -4.82 34.95 -0.07
N ASN A 832 -5.75 34.35 -0.80
CA ASN A 832 -7.03 34.95 -1.13
C ASN A 832 -8.10 33.87 -1.15
N CYS A 833 -8.68 33.61 0.02
CA CYS A 833 -9.64 32.53 0.22
C CYS A 833 -10.95 32.69 -0.57
N GLU A 834 -11.21 33.85 -1.17
CA GLU A 834 -12.35 34.11 -2.06
C GLU A 834 -12.07 33.74 -3.53
N LYS A 835 -10.86 33.21 -3.82
CA LYS A 835 -10.39 32.93 -5.18
C LYS A 835 -9.63 31.61 -5.29
N CYS A 836 -9.67 31.03 -6.48
CA CYS A 836 -8.87 29.87 -6.86
C CYS A 836 -7.65 30.28 -7.70
N LYS A 837 -6.51 29.62 -7.46
CA LYS A 837 -5.40 29.50 -8.41
C LYS A 837 -5.83 28.54 -9.53
N CYS A 838 -5.72 28.99 -10.78
CA CYS A 838 -6.20 28.27 -11.95
C CYS A 838 -5.06 27.73 -12.83
N PRO A 839 -5.20 26.52 -13.43
CA PRO A 839 -4.21 26.00 -14.37
C PRO A 839 -4.12 26.85 -15.64
N ASN A 840 -3.02 26.71 -16.38
CA ASN A 840 -2.84 27.40 -17.66
C ASN A 840 -4.05 27.20 -18.59
N GLY A 841 -4.59 28.31 -19.10
CA GLY A 841 -5.77 28.32 -19.97
C GLY A 841 -7.14 28.44 -19.28
N TYR A 842 -7.21 28.38 -17.95
CA TYR A 842 -8.45 28.62 -17.18
C TYR A 842 -8.37 29.92 -16.37
N ILE A 843 -9.51 30.61 -16.23
CA ILE A 843 -9.68 31.88 -15.50
C ILE A 843 -11.05 31.94 -14.80
N GLY A 844 -11.34 33.06 -14.15
CA GLY A 844 -12.50 33.24 -13.27
C GLY A 844 -12.11 33.06 -11.80
N ASN A 845 -13.03 33.35 -10.88
CA ASN A 845 -12.73 33.21 -9.45
C ASN A 845 -12.69 31.74 -9.03
N ASN A 846 -13.46 30.88 -9.69
CA ASN A 846 -13.54 29.44 -9.40
C ASN A 846 -12.91 28.60 -10.52
N CYS A 847 -12.11 29.20 -11.40
CA CYS A 847 -11.53 28.58 -12.60
C CYS A 847 -12.59 28.03 -13.58
N GLU A 848 -13.76 28.67 -13.62
CA GLU A 848 -14.94 28.24 -14.37
C GLU A 848 -14.93 28.67 -15.85
N LYS A 849 -14.09 29.66 -16.21
CA LYS A 849 -13.93 30.24 -17.55
C LYS A 849 -12.61 29.82 -18.20
N ILE A 850 -12.47 30.09 -19.49
CA ILE A 850 -11.22 29.87 -20.26
C ILE A 850 -10.59 31.20 -20.66
N VAL A 851 -9.28 31.20 -20.90
CA VAL A 851 -8.55 32.35 -21.44
C VAL A 851 -9.10 32.73 -22.82
N GLY A 852 -9.35 34.02 -23.04
CA GLY A 852 -9.81 34.55 -24.31
C GLY A 852 -8.78 34.43 -25.45
N ASN A 853 -9.26 34.57 -26.68
CA ASN A 853 -8.44 34.42 -27.89
C ASN A 853 -8.01 35.76 -28.48
N ASP A 854 -6.90 35.76 -29.22
CA ASP A 854 -6.61 36.84 -30.17
C ASP A 854 -7.77 37.00 -31.16
N LYS A 855 -8.04 38.25 -31.57
CA LYS A 855 -9.02 38.58 -32.62
C LYS A 855 -8.82 37.78 -33.93
N LYS A 856 -7.60 37.26 -34.17
CA LYS A 856 -7.19 36.46 -35.34
C LYS A 856 -7.55 34.96 -35.27
N CYS A 857 -8.21 34.48 -34.20
CA CYS A 857 -8.50 33.06 -33.98
C CYS A 857 -9.91 32.60 -34.39
N GLY A 858 -10.80 33.54 -34.73
CA GLY A 858 -12.23 33.28 -34.93
C GLY A 858 -13.02 33.25 -33.61
N SER A 859 -14.35 33.28 -33.72
CA SER A 859 -15.29 33.37 -32.59
C SER A 859 -15.46 32.07 -31.79
N LEU A 860 -15.17 30.92 -32.40
CA LEU A 860 -15.34 29.59 -31.81
C LEU A 860 -14.26 29.28 -30.77
N GLN A 861 -14.49 29.66 -29.50
CA GLN A 861 -13.72 29.14 -28.36
C GLN A 861 -14.24 27.77 -27.88
N LEU A 862 -15.56 27.57 -27.89
CA LEU A 862 -16.21 26.33 -27.47
C LEU A 862 -16.51 25.43 -28.67
N ILE A 863 -16.02 24.20 -28.66
CA ILE A 863 -16.26 23.22 -29.73
C ILE A 863 -17.07 22.06 -29.14
N ASN A 864 -18.41 22.18 -29.23
CA ASN A 864 -19.31 21.06 -28.98
C ASN A 864 -19.11 20.02 -30.09
N SER A 865 -18.45 18.90 -29.80
CA SER A 865 -18.21 17.87 -30.79
C SER A 865 -19.47 17.01 -30.98
N HIS A 866 -19.86 16.80 -32.24
CA HIS A 866 -20.90 15.84 -32.63
C HIS A 866 -20.21 14.55 -33.14
N LYS A 867 -20.98 13.59 -33.66
CA LYS A 867 -20.44 12.29 -34.14
C LYS A 867 -19.43 12.43 -35.29
N ASN A 868 -19.58 13.45 -36.15
CA ASN A 868 -18.76 13.60 -37.35
C ASN A 868 -17.35 14.12 -37.01
N PRO A 869 -16.29 13.62 -37.66
CA PRO A 869 -14.92 14.12 -37.45
C PRO A 869 -14.80 15.62 -37.73
N ARG A 870 -14.03 16.34 -36.90
CA ARG A 870 -13.71 17.77 -37.10
C ARG A 870 -12.21 17.98 -37.19
N ASN A 871 -11.76 18.90 -38.04
CA ASN A 871 -10.37 19.33 -38.10
C ASN A 871 -10.26 20.76 -37.55
N ILE A 872 -9.39 20.97 -36.56
CA ILE A 872 -8.92 22.29 -36.13
C ILE A 872 -7.63 22.57 -36.91
N ILE A 873 -7.59 23.71 -37.61
CA ILE A 873 -6.43 24.17 -38.37
C ILE A 873 -6.08 25.58 -37.88
N ILE A 874 -4.89 25.71 -37.27
CA ILE A 874 -4.39 26.97 -36.72
C ILE A 874 -3.08 27.30 -37.45
N LYS A 875 -2.90 28.56 -37.86
CA LYS A 875 -1.72 29.05 -38.59
C LYS A 875 -1.36 30.48 -38.16
N GLY A 876 -0.08 30.81 -38.23
CA GLY A 876 0.50 32.14 -38.09
C GLY A 876 0.81 32.57 -36.66
N ASN A 877 1.33 33.79 -36.54
CA ASN A 877 1.60 34.46 -35.26
C ASN A 877 0.29 34.90 -34.58
N LYS A 878 -0.14 34.11 -33.58
CA LYS A 878 -1.34 34.35 -32.74
C LYS A 878 -1.44 33.37 -31.57
N SER A 879 -2.18 33.78 -30.53
CA SER A 879 -2.57 32.98 -29.37
C SER A 879 -4.05 32.58 -29.43
N CYS A 880 -4.32 31.27 -29.49
CA CYS A 880 -5.68 30.71 -29.58
C CYS A 880 -5.91 29.59 -28.56
N THR A 881 -6.93 29.75 -27.72
CA THR A 881 -7.46 28.75 -26.79
C THR A 881 -8.77 28.17 -27.34
N TYR A 882 -8.91 26.84 -27.28
CA TYR A 882 -10.11 26.11 -27.67
C TYR A 882 -10.48 25.10 -26.58
N LEU A 883 -11.73 25.09 -26.14
CA LEU A 883 -12.29 24.10 -25.24
C LEU A 883 -13.24 23.18 -26.02
N ILE A 884 -12.80 21.95 -26.26
CA ILE A 884 -13.63 20.91 -26.88
C ILE A 884 -14.43 20.24 -25.78
N LYS A 885 -15.76 20.25 -25.91
CA LYS A 885 -16.67 19.51 -25.03
C LYS A 885 -17.36 18.40 -25.82
N ALA A 886 -17.36 17.20 -25.24
CA ALA A 886 -18.16 16.08 -25.68
C ALA A 886 -19.35 15.87 -24.72
N PRO A 887 -20.45 15.24 -25.16
CA PRO A 887 -21.54 14.87 -24.26
C PRO A 887 -21.04 13.95 -23.13
N ASN A 888 -21.77 13.94 -22.02
CA ASN A 888 -21.53 12.96 -20.96
C ASN A 888 -21.59 11.53 -21.55
N ASN A 889 -20.74 10.63 -21.04
CA ASN A 889 -20.47 9.29 -21.58
C ASN A 889 -19.69 9.22 -22.92
N TYR A 890 -19.08 10.32 -23.39
CA TYR A 890 -18.11 10.30 -24.48
C TYR A 890 -16.70 10.71 -24.03
N VAL A 891 -15.70 10.30 -24.79
CA VAL A 891 -14.31 10.80 -24.74
C VAL A 891 -13.84 11.16 -26.15
N ILE A 892 -12.83 12.01 -26.24
CA ILE A 892 -12.36 12.62 -27.49
C ILE A 892 -11.06 11.92 -27.91
N LYS A 893 -11.06 11.31 -29.10
CA LYS A 893 -9.84 10.86 -29.78
C LYS A 893 -9.28 12.02 -30.58
N LEU A 894 -8.03 12.41 -30.29
CA LEU A 894 -7.30 13.41 -31.06
C LEU A 894 -6.27 12.70 -31.94
N ASN A 895 -6.13 13.18 -33.18
CA ASN A 895 -5.03 12.87 -34.08
C ASN A 895 -4.37 14.20 -34.47
N ILE A 896 -3.22 14.49 -33.87
CA ILE A 896 -2.38 15.64 -34.20
C ILE A 896 -1.62 15.26 -35.46
N LYS A 897 -2.18 15.63 -36.62
CA LYS A 897 -1.72 15.22 -37.95
C LYS A 897 -0.38 15.85 -38.31
N ASP A 898 -0.27 17.16 -38.14
CA ASP A 898 0.90 17.96 -38.53
C ASP A 898 1.02 19.19 -37.63
N VAL A 899 2.20 19.38 -37.03
CA VAL A 899 2.57 20.54 -36.23
C VAL A 899 3.93 21.01 -36.70
N LEU A 900 4.04 22.31 -36.97
CA LEU A 900 5.28 23.00 -37.28
C LEU A 900 5.28 24.27 -36.43
N LEU A 901 6.13 24.30 -35.41
CA LEU A 901 6.26 25.43 -34.51
C LEU A 901 7.72 25.85 -34.40
N THR A 902 7.94 27.13 -34.11
CA THR A 902 9.25 27.71 -33.82
C THR A 902 9.97 26.88 -32.76
N LYS A 903 11.04 26.19 -33.21
CA LYS A 903 11.75 25.16 -32.44
C LYS A 903 12.32 25.71 -31.14
N GLN A 904 11.95 25.10 -30.03
CA GLN A 904 12.51 25.36 -28.70
C GLN A 904 13.31 24.16 -28.18
N ARG A 905 14.21 24.41 -27.22
CA ARG A 905 15.00 23.35 -26.55
C ARG A 905 14.13 22.46 -25.65
N PHE A 906 13.18 23.08 -24.95
CA PHE A 906 12.18 22.43 -24.12
C PHE A 906 10.81 23.01 -24.43
N CYS A 907 9.75 22.20 -24.34
CA CYS A 907 8.38 22.64 -24.53
C CYS A 907 7.79 23.02 -23.17
N ILE A 908 7.59 24.33 -22.93
CA ILE A 908 7.12 24.90 -21.66
C ILE A 908 5.81 25.68 -21.86
N GLU A 909 4.93 25.72 -20.83
CA GLU A 909 3.62 26.39 -20.88
C GLU A 909 3.68 27.78 -21.53
N LYS A 910 2.59 28.16 -22.23
CA LYS A 910 2.46 29.41 -23.01
C LYS A 910 3.43 29.57 -24.19
N LYS A 911 4.19 28.52 -24.55
CA LYS A 911 5.03 28.49 -25.75
C LYS A 911 4.81 27.21 -26.55
N GLY A 912 4.28 27.33 -27.77
CA GLY A 912 3.91 26.19 -28.61
C GLY A 912 2.44 25.77 -28.46
N LEU A 913 2.14 24.51 -28.75
CA LEU A 913 0.81 23.91 -28.76
C LEU A 913 0.64 22.97 -27.55
N GLU A 914 -0.06 23.43 -26.50
CA GLU A 914 -0.39 22.63 -25.31
C GLU A 914 -1.78 21.98 -25.44
N ILE A 915 -1.88 20.68 -25.12
CA ILE A 915 -3.13 19.90 -25.15
C ILE A 915 -3.37 19.25 -23.78
N LYS A 916 -4.31 19.80 -23.00
CA LYS A 916 -4.75 19.26 -21.71
C LYS A 916 -5.91 18.28 -21.93
N TYR A 917 -5.59 17.04 -22.29
CA TYR A 917 -6.55 15.94 -22.56
C TYR A 917 -6.81 15.02 -21.35
N ARG A 918 -5.95 15.11 -20.32
CA ARG A 918 -6.02 14.32 -19.09
C ARG A 918 -7.07 14.87 -18.13
N LYS A 919 -7.48 14.07 -17.15
CA LYS A 919 -8.52 14.43 -16.17
C LYS A 919 -8.07 15.57 -15.26
N ASP A 920 -6.85 15.49 -14.71
CA ASP A 920 -6.24 16.62 -14.02
C ASP A 920 -5.80 17.67 -15.05
N LYS A 921 -6.54 18.77 -15.10
CA LYS A 921 -6.20 19.92 -15.93
C LYS A 921 -5.09 20.79 -15.31
N GLY A 922 -4.72 20.52 -14.05
CA GLY A 922 -3.59 21.12 -13.34
C GLY A 922 -2.23 20.70 -13.92
N ALA A 923 -2.08 19.41 -14.24
CA ALA A 923 -0.88 18.88 -14.87
C ALA A 923 -0.59 19.56 -16.22
N MET A 924 0.69 19.69 -16.59
CA MET A 924 1.03 20.29 -17.87
C MET A 924 0.51 19.42 -19.03
N GLY A 925 -0.22 20.04 -19.95
CA GLY A 925 -0.73 19.36 -21.14
C GLY A 925 0.41 18.90 -22.05
N LEU A 926 0.14 17.99 -22.99
CA LEU A 926 1.14 17.64 -24.00
C LEU A 926 1.47 18.90 -24.80
N ASN A 927 2.67 19.44 -24.63
CA ASN A 927 3.11 20.65 -25.31
C ASN A 927 4.12 20.33 -26.41
N LEU A 928 3.78 20.74 -27.63
CA LEU A 928 4.58 20.54 -28.83
C LEU A 928 5.18 21.89 -29.26
N CYS A 929 6.51 21.93 -29.43
CA CYS A 929 7.28 23.17 -29.65
C CYS A 929 8.34 23.04 -30.76
N ASP A 930 8.08 22.19 -31.75
CA ASP A 930 8.99 21.85 -32.87
C ASP A 930 8.12 21.23 -33.99
N ARG A 931 8.70 20.43 -34.88
CA ARG A 931 7.98 19.59 -35.86
C ARG A 931 7.49 18.27 -35.24
N TYR A 932 6.20 17.96 -35.40
CA TYR A 932 5.59 16.69 -34.99
C TYR A 932 4.50 16.26 -35.98
N LYS A 933 4.28 14.94 -36.12
CA LYS A 933 3.22 14.36 -36.98
C LYS A 933 2.60 13.12 -36.34
N ASN A 934 1.35 12.83 -36.71
CA ASN A 934 0.60 11.62 -36.36
C ASN A 934 0.63 11.22 -34.86
N ILE A 935 0.56 12.18 -33.94
CA ILE A 935 0.43 11.85 -32.50
C ILE A 935 -1.05 11.58 -32.20
N TYR A 936 -1.35 10.40 -31.66
CA TYR A 936 -2.70 9.99 -31.26
C TYR A 936 -2.88 10.11 -29.75
N LEU A 937 -3.97 10.77 -29.33
CA LEU A 937 -4.37 10.89 -27.92
C LEU A 937 -5.82 10.48 -27.74
N LYS A 938 -6.18 10.09 -26.52
CA LYS A 938 -7.56 9.80 -26.09
C LYS A 938 -7.76 10.53 -24.76
N SER A 939 -8.80 11.37 -24.66
CA SER A 939 -9.10 12.08 -23.42
C SER A 939 -9.61 11.14 -22.33
N GLU A 940 -9.35 11.50 -21.08
CA GLU A 940 -9.75 10.72 -19.89
C GLU A 940 -11.16 11.10 -19.40
N ASP A 941 -11.55 12.36 -19.65
CA ASP A 941 -12.89 12.90 -19.48
C ASP A 941 -13.45 13.44 -20.82
N ASN A 942 -14.59 14.12 -20.77
CA ASN A 942 -15.27 14.67 -21.93
C ASN A 942 -14.82 16.10 -22.31
N ASN A 943 -13.74 16.63 -21.73
CA ASN A 943 -13.27 18.01 -21.93
C ASN A 943 -11.78 18.05 -22.30
N VAL A 944 -11.44 18.66 -23.45
CA VAL A 944 -10.05 18.86 -23.86
C VAL A 944 -9.80 20.35 -24.11
N LEU A 945 -8.83 20.92 -23.41
CA LEU A 945 -8.33 22.26 -23.71
C LEU A 945 -7.13 22.16 -24.66
N ILE A 946 -7.13 23.00 -25.70
CA ILE A 946 -6.03 23.17 -26.64
C ILE A 946 -5.62 24.64 -26.62
N GLN A 947 -4.33 24.92 -26.42
CA GLN A 947 -3.77 26.26 -26.48
C GLN A 947 -2.63 26.31 -27.49
N TYR A 948 -2.82 27.07 -28.56
CA TYR A 948 -1.81 27.34 -29.59
C TYR A 948 -1.18 28.72 -29.36
N ASN A 949 0.14 28.77 -29.30
CA ASN A 949 0.93 30.00 -29.22
C ASN A 949 1.99 29.95 -30.35
N GLY A 950 1.63 30.50 -31.51
CA GLY A 950 2.55 30.65 -32.65
C GLY A 950 3.19 32.03 -32.66
N TYR A 951 4.47 32.11 -33.04
CA TYR A 951 5.26 33.35 -33.07
C TYR A 951 5.62 33.81 -34.49
N LYS A 952 5.60 32.91 -35.47
CA LYS A 952 5.97 33.18 -36.87
C LYS A 952 4.80 32.91 -37.81
N ASN A 953 4.80 33.56 -38.97
CA ASN A 953 3.76 33.34 -39.99
C ASN A 953 3.74 31.89 -40.54
N ILE A 954 4.87 31.18 -40.45
CA ILE A 954 5.02 29.76 -40.82
C ILE A 954 4.52 28.77 -39.75
N ASP A 955 4.27 29.22 -38.51
CA ASP A 955 3.84 28.35 -37.42
C ASP A 955 2.42 27.82 -37.72
N LYS A 956 2.17 26.53 -37.42
CA LYS A 956 0.88 25.87 -37.68
C LYS A 956 0.65 24.62 -36.82
N ALA A 957 -0.63 24.30 -36.63
CA ALA A 957 -1.11 23.05 -36.04
C ALA A 957 -2.36 22.54 -36.78
N VAL A 958 -2.40 21.23 -37.06
CA VAL A 958 -3.52 20.53 -37.68
C VAL A 958 -3.92 19.35 -36.80
N ILE A 959 -5.10 19.43 -36.20
CA ILE A 959 -5.60 18.47 -35.21
C ILE A 959 -6.96 17.94 -35.67
N SER A 960 -7.12 16.63 -35.74
CA SER A 960 -8.38 15.97 -36.09
C SER A 960 -9.01 15.35 -34.85
N LEU A 961 -10.33 15.48 -34.70
CA LEU A 961 -11.10 15.09 -33.53
C LEU A 961 -12.19 14.09 -33.92
N VAL A 962 -12.33 13.02 -33.15
CA VAL A 962 -13.40 12.03 -33.29
C VAL A 962 -13.95 11.67 -31.92
N LEU A 963 -15.27 11.58 -31.77
CA LEU A 963 -15.88 11.09 -30.53
C LEU A 963 -15.80 9.57 -30.43
N LEU A 964 -15.48 9.08 -29.23
CA LEU A 964 -15.60 7.67 -28.85
C LEU A 964 -16.59 7.56 -27.69
N ILE A 965 -17.48 6.56 -27.75
CA ILE A 965 -18.32 6.19 -26.61
C ILE A 965 -17.41 5.70 -25.48
N LYS A 966 -17.65 6.19 -24.26
CA LYS A 966 -16.98 5.72 -23.05
C LYS A 966 -17.58 4.38 -22.65
N PHE A 967 -17.11 3.30 -23.28
CA PHE A 967 -17.51 1.92 -22.95
C PHE A 967 -17.36 1.66 -21.45
N VAL A 968 -18.49 1.63 -20.74
CA VAL A 968 -18.57 1.19 -19.36
C VAL A 968 -18.50 -0.33 -19.38
N TYR A 969 -17.30 -0.87 -19.23
CA TYR A 969 -17.12 -2.29 -18.89
C TYR A 969 -17.63 -2.55 -17.46
N LYS A 970 -18.97 -2.59 -17.32
CA LYS A 970 -19.59 -3.49 -16.36
C LYS A 970 -19.22 -4.89 -16.86
N ILE A 971 -18.22 -5.52 -16.24
CA ILE A 971 -17.85 -6.89 -16.55
C ILE A 971 -18.90 -7.82 -15.93
N ASN A 972 -20.06 -7.87 -16.59
CA ASN A 972 -20.95 -9.01 -16.48
C ASN A 972 -20.23 -10.17 -17.18
N PHE A 973 -19.57 -11.04 -16.42
CA PHE A 973 -18.93 -12.25 -16.94
C PHE A 973 -20.01 -13.29 -17.28
N LEU A 974 -20.78 -13.01 -18.32
CA LEU A 974 -21.89 -13.82 -18.83
C LEU A 974 -21.75 -13.97 -20.34
N LYS A 975 -21.82 -15.22 -20.81
CA LYS A 975 -21.78 -15.63 -22.22
C LYS A 975 -20.54 -15.18 -23.01
N PHE A 976 -19.53 -16.03 -23.05
CA PHE A 976 -18.94 -16.41 -24.34
C PHE A 976 -18.97 -17.93 -24.48
N HIS A 977 -19.37 -18.41 -25.66
CA HIS A 977 -19.62 -19.83 -25.91
C HIS A 977 -18.34 -20.61 -26.23
N THR A 978 -18.44 -21.91 -25.94
CA THR A 978 -17.79 -23.00 -26.67
C THR A 978 -17.61 -22.72 -28.17
N TYR A 979 -16.38 -22.87 -28.71
CA TYR A 979 -16.09 -23.55 -29.99
C TYR A 979 -14.58 -23.53 -30.34
N LYS A 980 -13.78 -24.39 -29.68
CA LYS A 980 -13.03 -25.52 -30.30
C LYS A 980 -12.15 -26.20 -29.25
#